data_AF-A0A7V2Z239-F1
#
_entry.id   AF-A0A7V2Z239-F1
#
_cell.length_a   1.000
_cell.length_b   1.000
_cell.length_c   1.000
_cell.angle_alpha   90.00
_cell.angle_beta   90.00
_cell.angle_gamma   90.00
#
_symmetry.space_group_name_H-M   'P 1'
#
loop_
_entity.id
_entity.type
_entity.pdbx_description
1 polymer ?
#
loop_
_entity_poly.entity_id
_entity_poly.type
_entity_poly.pdbx_seq_one_letter_code
_entity_poly.pdbx_strand_id
1 'polypeptide(L)'
;MRNAARHSVWIFGIGAVWVAGWIARDPPLFPRDGLALIRQSFGSSYSGVPWQVPAAAGLLALFAAGFTQIGGWLTAGLRLGALDLPDSPARRLHAIEEWTLSMSFGALIAGLLVLGFGLAGVWFPGIVFPALVVLSWPVWVVGAFALWMAARAALQGRVRGRALNRRPVPQTRMSRALFWGSFGLLALGLLYALTPPIQSDGLRYHLAAPQEYIKAGRIEYLPFSAFSNFPFLIEMLFTLGLATGNDLVAKGFHWLLMVASALWIYLLVAHLMFWAQGGESPAPRRGPLAGLAALTFLATPVVWVTGCWEFIDLGVAAFFFAFVYALGRWTHSRARGWLAAAGVFGGACLGTKYTMLPLVALGGAWVGAMSLMTTACDPAKPLRVAARRFVFVMGIAAALGAPWYLKNLVMTGNPVYPLAWGVFGGGEWSQENADLYAQKAAGKGFSRQIRENPASIPWAMIQVPYATAFHWIARVDARTGEVWGGFEDHNIGVGCLLLTPFLLGWIALAAWRWRCDPVRALMAFFMAAYAGLWFFSYQSNRFLIPLLGLACVAGADCARSMTQRWGAGRLSPARWIWAAMLGASMLNAIWIVRWVTLEASPAPLPVTLGFQSRDDYLNSALPQYRFLSVMDRLVEPGEGVLFVGEHRGYYCGARYLTSDWFDTPRILALIRETPDNDALFAQLERERVRYVFFNYRELALYLDLPLLFSGLSRHGVSWSSVKPLDQTDPTDHTDRTSRMDHFSDMESSRHNAPPVATGPALPKLIAQYDDLRASAVAAAPALASVTSSFFRKRFSDAEWRRFMDFCSSPRLHFLPGASDAAALAEIR
;
A
#
# COMPACT_ATOMS: atom_id res chain seq x y z
N MET A 1 26.17 -14.93 20.85
CA MET A 1 25.49 -13.67 21.25
C MET A 1 26.41 -12.44 21.34
N ARG A 2 27.68 -12.53 21.75
CA ARG A 2 28.63 -11.38 21.77
C ARG A 2 29.06 -10.89 20.37
N ASN A 3 29.10 -11.76 19.35
CA ASN A 3 29.45 -11.35 17.97
C ASN A 3 28.27 -10.76 17.19
N ALA A 4 27.04 -11.28 17.35
CA ALA A 4 25.86 -10.71 16.69
C ALA A 4 25.58 -9.25 17.10
N ALA A 5 25.76 -8.91 18.37
CA ALA A 5 25.61 -7.54 18.88
C ALA A 5 26.72 -6.58 18.40
N ARG A 6 27.92 -7.09 18.09
CA ARG A 6 28.99 -6.28 17.49
C ARG A 6 28.65 -5.89 16.05
N HIS A 7 28.08 -6.81 15.26
CA HIS A 7 27.75 -6.55 13.85
C HIS A 7 26.55 -5.59 13.70
N SER A 8 25.55 -5.64 14.58
CA SER A 8 24.42 -4.68 14.55
C SER A 8 24.85 -3.25 14.88
N VAL A 9 25.83 -3.07 15.77
CA VAL A 9 26.39 -1.75 16.13
C VAL A 9 27.17 -1.15 14.96
N TRP A 10 27.85 -1.97 14.15
CA TRP A 10 28.49 -1.52 12.92
C TRP A 10 27.45 -1.10 11.88
N ILE A 11 26.38 -1.86 11.66
CA ILE A 11 25.38 -1.52 10.61
C ILE A 11 24.68 -0.18 10.88
N PHE A 12 24.27 0.11 12.13
CA PHE A 12 23.62 1.38 12.48
C PHE A 12 24.59 2.55 12.60
N GLY A 13 25.81 2.32 13.12
CA GLY A 13 26.85 3.34 13.21
C GLY A 13 27.42 3.73 11.85
N ILE A 14 27.63 2.74 10.96
CA ILE A 14 28.03 2.96 9.57
C ILE A 14 26.91 3.68 8.83
N GLY A 15 25.64 3.32 9.03
CA GLY A 15 24.51 4.02 8.41
C GLY A 15 24.48 5.53 8.73
N ALA A 16 24.71 5.92 9.99
CA ALA A 16 24.74 7.33 10.39
C ALA A 16 25.99 8.08 9.91
N VAL A 17 27.17 7.46 10.02
CA VAL A 17 28.45 8.02 9.52
C VAL A 17 28.43 8.10 7.99
N TRP A 18 27.73 7.18 7.33
CA TRP A 18 27.57 7.17 5.87
C TRP A 18 26.51 8.16 5.41
N VAL A 19 25.38 8.35 6.11
CA VAL A 19 24.46 9.47 5.81
C VAL A 19 25.21 10.79 5.93
N ALA A 20 26.04 10.97 6.96
CA ALA A 20 26.88 12.16 7.09
C ALA A 20 27.95 12.24 5.98
N GLY A 21 28.58 11.12 5.59
CA GLY A 21 29.56 11.06 4.50
C GLY A 21 28.97 11.20 3.09
N TRP A 22 27.72 10.78 2.90
CA TRP A 22 26.92 10.91 1.70
C TRP A 22 26.44 12.36 1.53
N ILE A 23 25.93 12.97 2.60
CA ILE A 23 25.65 14.41 2.68
C ILE A 23 26.90 15.24 2.36
N ALA A 24 28.09 14.78 2.75
CA ALA A 24 29.34 15.52 2.58
C ALA A 24 30.04 15.33 1.21
N ARG A 25 29.65 14.35 0.39
CA ARG A 25 30.37 14.01 -0.86
C ARG A 25 29.74 14.56 -2.14
N ASP A 26 28.44 14.84 -2.18
CA ASP A 26 27.74 15.40 -3.36
C ASP A 26 26.85 16.61 -2.98
N PRO A 27 27.23 17.84 -3.35
CA PRO A 27 26.36 19.02 -3.24
C PRO A 27 25.69 19.24 -4.61
N PRO A 28 24.41 18.85 -4.80
CA PRO A 28 23.30 19.12 -3.90
C PRO A 28 22.45 17.87 -3.57
N LEU A 29 22.13 17.67 -2.29
CA LEU A 29 21.18 16.64 -1.81
C LEU A 29 19.81 16.65 -2.51
N PHE A 30 19.47 17.75 -3.17
CA PHE A 30 18.22 17.95 -3.90
C PHE A 30 18.52 18.76 -5.15
N PRO A 31 18.66 18.14 -6.33
CA PRO A 31 18.53 18.89 -7.56
C PRO A 31 17.19 19.64 -7.50
N ARG A 32 17.17 20.94 -7.83
CA ARG A 32 15.88 21.63 -8.09
C ARG A 32 15.14 21.01 -9.27
N ASP A 33 15.87 20.23 -10.09
CA ASP A 33 15.32 19.41 -11.14
C ASP A 33 14.73 18.11 -10.56
N GLY A 34 13.41 18.12 -10.33
CA GLY A 34 12.68 16.96 -9.83
C GLY A 34 12.77 15.74 -10.75
N LEU A 35 13.01 15.93 -12.05
CA LEU A 35 13.21 14.82 -12.98
C LEU A 35 14.53 14.10 -12.69
N ALA A 36 15.60 14.83 -12.39
CA ALA A 36 16.88 14.24 -12.00
C ALA A 36 16.76 13.42 -10.71
N LEU A 37 15.99 13.91 -9.73
CA LEU A 37 15.74 13.22 -8.45
C LEU A 37 14.91 11.94 -8.62
N ILE A 38 13.89 11.98 -9.47
CA ILE A 38 13.08 10.80 -9.80
C ILE A 38 13.92 9.78 -10.60
N ARG A 39 14.71 10.23 -11.57
CA ARG A 39 15.66 9.37 -12.30
C ARG A 39 16.68 8.73 -11.37
N GLN A 40 17.13 9.45 -10.33
CA GLN A 40 17.99 8.89 -9.28
C GLN A 40 17.28 7.75 -8.52
N SER A 41 15.97 7.91 -8.26
CA SER A 41 15.13 6.86 -7.65
C SER A 41 15.00 5.61 -8.53
N PHE A 42 15.01 5.77 -9.86
CA PHE A 42 14.97 4.65 -10.81
C PHE A 42 16.33 4.01 -11.09
N GLY A 43 17.42 4.67 -10.72
CA GLY A 43 18.76 4.50 -11.28
C GLY A 43 19.23 3.05 -11.47
N SER A 44 18.99 2.53 -12.68
CA SER A 44 19.77 1.52 -13.42
C SER A 44 21.11 2.09 -13.94
N SER A 45 21.43 3.34 -13.58
CA SER A 45 22.70 4.02 -13.94
C SER A 45 23.73 4.03 -12.80
N TYR A 46 23.39 3.45 -11.65
CA TYR A 46 24.36 3.00 -10.65
C TYR A 46 24.39 1.47 -10.67
N SER A 47 24.90 0.93 -11.77
CA SER A 47 25.37 -0.45 -11.81
C SER A 47 26.34 -0.67 -10.64
N GLY A 48 25.89 -1.38 -9.60
CA GLY A 48 26.78 -1.87 -8.54
C GLY A 48 26.75 -1.14 -7.20
N VAL A 49 25.59 -0.70 -6.71
CA VAL A 49 25.46 -0.34 -5.29
C VAL A 49 24.68 -1.43 -4.55
N PRO A 50 25.37 -2.43 -3.94
CA PRO A 50 24.79 -3.34 -2.93
C PRO A 50 24.15 -2.65 -1.69
N TRP A 51 23.97 -1.33 -1.74
CA TRP A 51 23.75 -0.45 -0.60
C TRP A 51 22.39 0.31 -0.63
N GLN A 52 21.53 0.16 -1.65
CA GLN A 52 20.20 0.78 -1.67
C GLN A 52 19.32 0.32 -0.49
N VAL A 53 19.38 -0.97 -0.16
CA VAL A 53 18.63 -1.59 0.94
C VAL A 53 19.14 -1.08 2.32
N PRO A 54 20.46 -1.13 2.63
CA PRO A 54 21.01 -0.48 3.82
C PRO A 54 20.70 1.02 3.93
N ALA A 55 20.81 1.77 2.83
CA ALA A 55 20.50 3.20 2.81
C ALA A 55 19.02 3.47 3.11
N ALA A 56 18.11 2.73 2.47
CA ALA A 56 16.68 2.83 2.74
C ALA A 56 16.34 2.53 4.20
N ALA A 57 16.92 1.47 4.78
CA ALA A 57 16.74 1.14 6.19
C ALA A 57 17.26 2.26 7.12
N GLY A 58 18.40 2.87 6.80
CA GLY A 58 18.95 4.01 7.54
C GLY A 58 18.05 5.25 7.47
N LEU A 59 17.57 5.59 6.27
CA LEU A 59 16.63 6.69 6.04
C LEU A 59 15.30 6.46 6.77
N LEU A 60 14.74 5.26 6.72
CA LEU A 60 13.52 4.91 7.45
C LEU A 60 13.67 5.09 8.96
N ALA A 61 14.82 4.68 9.51
CA ALA A 61 15.10 4.93 10.92
C ALA A 61 15.17 6.43 11.22
N LEU A 62 15.81 7.22 10.35
CA LEU A 62 15.90 8.69 10.47
C LEU A 62 14.53 9.35 10.47
N PHE A 63 13.67 8.97 9.53
CA PHE A 63 12.31 9.48 9.50
C PHE A 63 11.49 9.04 10.71
N ALA A 64 11.61 7.79 11.15
CA ALA A 64 10.91 7.32 12.35
C ALA A 64 11.32 8.13 13.60
N ALA A 65 12.61 8.47 13.74
CA ALA A 65 13.10 9.35 14.79
C ALA A 65 12.55 10.79 14.64
N GLY A 66 12.61 11.35 13.42
CA GLY A 66 12.09 12.68 13.11
C GLY A 66 10.59 12.81 13.41
N PHE A 67 9.78 11.84 12.99
CA PHE A 67 8.35 11.78 13.32
C PHE A 67 8.14 11.72 14.83
N THR A 68 8.88 10.86 15.53
CA THR A 68 8.78 10.75 16.99
C THR A 68 9.12 12.08 17.68
N GLN A 69 10.11 12.84 17.21
CA GLN A 69 10.44 14.13 17.82
C GLN A 69 9.42 15.22 17.51
N ILE A 70 8.99 15.34 16.25
CA ILE A 70 7.98 16.34 15.86
C ILE A 70 6.66 16.08 16.58
N GLY A 71 6.19 14.82 16.61
CA GLY A 71 4.98 14.49 17.34
C GLY A 71 5.15 14.52 18.86
N GLY A 72 6.39 14.44 19.35
CA GLY A 72 6.72 14.54 20.78
C GLY A 72 6.25 15.84 21.41
N TRP A 73 6.22 16.95 20.66
CA TRP A 73 5.68 18.24 21.12
C TRP A 73 4.18 18.18 21.39
N LEU A 74 3.40 17.57 20.48
CA LEU A 74 1.96 17.37 20.69
C LEU A 74 1.70 16.39 21.83
N THR A 75 2.49 15.32 21.92
CA THR A 75 2.41 14.35 23.03
C THR A 75 2.73 15.01 24.37
N ALA A 76 3.70 15.93 24.42
CA ALA A 76 4.01 16.74 25.59
C ALA A 76 2.85 17.70 25.94
N GLY A 77 2.23 18.33 24.94
CA GLY A 77 1.02 19.14 25.11
C GLY A 77 -0.15 18.35 25.71
N LEU A 78 -0.35 17.09 25.30
CA LEU A 78 -1.34 16.19 25.89
C LEU A 78 -1.08 15.92 27.38
N ARG A 79 0.19 15.84 27.79
CA ARG A 79 0.57 15.72 29.21
C ARG A 79 0.26 16.98 30.00
N LEU A 80 0.58 18.15 29.43
CA LEU A 80 0.29 19.44 30.06
C LEU A 80 -1.22 19.65 30.23
N GLY A 81 -2.03 19.28 29.22
CA GLY A 81 -3.49 19.30 29.32
C GLY A 81 -4.09 18.23 30.24
N ALA A 82 -3.29 17.27 30.71
CA ALA A 82 -3.66 16.30 31.75
C ALA A 82 -3.18 16.74 33.15
N LEU A 83 -2.62 17.94 33.29
CA LEU A 83 -2.19 18.46 34.59
C LEU A 83 -3.38 18.73 35.53
N ASP A 84 -4.57 18.98 34.98
CA ASP A 84 -5.83 19.19 35.74
C ASP A 84 -6.40 17.94 36.41
N LEU A 85 -5.77 16.76 36.21
CA LEU A 85 -6.19 15.51 36.87
C LEU A 85 -5.39 15.26 38.16
N PRO A 86 -6.02 14.71 39.21
CA PRO A 86 -5.30 14.18 40.37
C PRO A 86 -4.23 13.17 39.93
N ASP A 87 -3.13 13.11 40.67
CA ASP A 87 -1.94 12.31 40.36
C ASP A 87 -2.24 10.80 40.41
N SER A 88 -2.86 10.31 39.33
CA SER A 88 -3.35 8.94 39.20
C SER A 88 -2.49 8.16 38.19
N PRO A 89 -2.43 6.82 38.28
CA PRO A 89 -1.80 5.99 37.26
C PRO A 89 -2.36 6.23 35.85
N ALA A 90 -3.63 6.68 35.75
CA ALA A 90 -4.27 7.06 34.49
C ALA A 90 -3.67 8.33 33.83
N ARG A 91 -2.92 9.15 34.59
CA ARG A 91 -2.23 10.37 34.14
C ARG A 91 -0.89 10.07 33.42
N ARG A 92 -0.21 8.96 33.76
CA ARG A 92 1.14 8.66 33.24
C ARG A 92 1.06 7.90 31.91
N LEU A 93 1.56 8.49 30.83
CA LEU A 93 1.79 7.76 29.59
C LEU A 93 2.92 6.76 29.79
N HIS A 94 2.70 5.51 29.39
CA HIS A 94 3.79 4.53 29.29
C HIS A 94 4.73 4.90 28.14
N ALA A 95 6.01 4.53 28.21
CA ALA A 95 6.98 4.86 27.15
C ALA A 95 6.55 4.38 25.75
N ILE A 96 5.91 3.21 25.66
CA ILE A 96 5.35 2.69 24.40
C ILE A 96 4.21 3.59 23.91
N GLU A 97 3.33 4.04 24.81
CA GLU A 97 2.23 4.92 24.45
C GLU A 97 2.71 6.28 23.95
N GLU A 98 3.67 6.88 24.64
CA GLU A 98 4.30 8.15 24.23
C GLU A 98 4.98 8.01 22.86
N TRP A 99 5.73 6.93 22.65
CA TRP A 99 6.41 6.69 21.38
C TRP A 99 5.43 6.52 20.23
N THR A 100 4.41 5.67 20.40
CA THR A 100 3.39 5.43 19.36
C THR A 100 2.58 6.69 19.05
N LEU A 101 2.15 7.44 20.08
CA LEU A 101 1.49 8.75 19.89
C LEU A 101 2.36 9.71 19.08
N SER A 102 3.62 9.85 19.49
CA SER A 102 4.54 10.81 18.88
C SER A 102 4.85 10.42 17.44
N MET A 103 5.09 9.14 17.16
CA MET A 103 5.27 8.65 15.80
C MET A 103 4.04 8.92 14.93
N SER A 104 2.83 8.63 15.42
CA SER A 104 1.59 8.88 14.65
C SER A 104 1.32 10.37 14.44
N PHE A 105 1.51 11.22 15.45
CA PHE A 105 1.42 12.68 15.28
C PHE A 105 2.45 13.22 14.30
N GLY A 106 3.69 12.74 14.39
CA GLY A 106 4.76 13.14 13.48
C GLY A 106 4.47 12.76 12.03
N ALA A 107 3.95 11.56 11.79
CA ALA A 107 3.54 11.12 10.46
C ALA A 107 2.41 12.01 9.90
N LEU A 108 1.41 12.36 10.72
CA LEU A 108 0.34 13.29 10.32
C LEU A 108 0.91 14.67 9.96
N ILE A 109 1.74 15.25 10.85
CA ILE A 109 2.33 16.57 10.64
C ILE A 109 3.19 16.58 9.37
N ALA A 110 4.04 15.57 9.18
CA ALA A 110 4.89 15.47 8.00
C ALA A 110 4.06 15.43 6.71
N GLY A 111 3.00 14.61 6.67
CA GLY A 111 2.09 14.54 5.52
C GLY A 111 1.38 15.87 5.23
N LEU A 112 0.90 16.57 6.26
CA LEU A 112 0.24 17.88 6.11
C LEU A 112 1.22 18.99 5.71
N LEU A 113 2.47 18.96 6.18
CA LEU A 113 3.50 19.93 5.77
C LEU A 113 3.85 19.77 4.29
N VAL A 114 4.01 18.53 3.82
CA VAL A 114 4.24 18.24 2.40
C VAL A 114 3.08 18.73 1.55
N LEU A 115 1.84 18.46 1.98
CA LEU A 115 0.65 18.98 1.30
C LEU A 115 0.67 20.51 1.25
N GLY A 116 0.88 21.18 2.39
CA GLY A 116 0.83 22.64 2.50
C GLY A 116 1.90 23.33 1.64
N PHE A 117 3.15 22.88 1.73
CA PHE A 117 4.24 23.42 0.90
C PHE A 117 4.07 23.07 -0.58
N GLY A 118 3.62 21.84 -0.88
CA GLY A 118 3.36 21.40 -2.25
C GLY A 118 2.25 22.21 -2.92
N LEU A 119 1.16 22.53 -2.22
CA LEU A 119 0.10 23.42 -2.72
C LEU A 119 0.55 24.88 -2.84
N ALA A 120 1.46 25.33 -1.99
CA ALA A 120 2.05 26.67 -2.08
C ALA A 120 3.08 26.81 -3.21
N GLY A 121 3.38 25.73 -3.96
CA GLY A 121 4.38 25.73 -5.03
C GLY A 121 5.82 25.86 -4.51
N VAL A 122 6.04 25.60 -3.22
CA VAL A 122 7.36 25.61 -2.62
C VAL A 122 7.93 24.20 -2.71
N TRP A 123 9.19 24.08 -3.14
CA TRP A 123 9.91 22.80 -3.22
C TRP A 123 10.03 22.15 -1.83
N PHE A 124 9.00 21.40 -1.46
CA PHE A 124 8.84 20.80 -0.14
C PHE A 124 9.92 19.75 0.19
N PRO A 125 10.53 19.01 -0.77
CA PRO A 125 11.64 18.12 -0.44
C PRO A 125 12.84 18.85 0.15
N GLY A 126 13.19 20.01 -0.42
CA GLY A 126 14.33 20.81 0.02
C GLY A 126 14.13 21.54 1.35
N ILE A 127 12.93 21.49 1.94
CA ILE A 127 12.60 22.15 3.21
C ILE A 127 12.22 21.12 4.27
N VAL A 128 11.26 20.25 3.97
CA VAL A 128 10.70 19.30 4.93
C VAL A 128 11.74 18.23 5.29
N PHE A 129 12.52 17.73 4.34
CA PHE A 129 13.55 16.73 4.63
C PHE A 129 14.69 17.29 5.49
N PRO A 130 15.34 18.43 5.15
CA PRO A 130 16.36 19.02 6.04
C PRO A 130 15.80 19.38 7.42
N ALA A 131 14.57 19.88 7.52
CA ALA A 131 13.93 20.13 8.80
C ALA A 131 13.79 18.83 9.61
N LEU A 132 13.34 17.73 9.01
CA LEU A 132 13.26 16.41 9.66
C LEU A 132 14.64 15.89 10.08
N VAL A 133 15.68 16.09 9.28
CA VAL A 133 17.07 15.72 9.62
C VAL A 133 17.59 16.54 10.80
N VAL A 134 17.42 17.88 10.77
CA VAL A 134 17.85 18.77 11.85
C VAL A 134 17.09 18.47 13.14
N LEU A 135 15.77 18.30 13.05
CA LEU A 135 14.93 17.94 14.18
C LEU A 135 15.24 16.54 14.70
N SER A 136 15.71 15.63 13.84
CA SER A 136 16.10 14.28 14.25
C SER A 136 17.50 14.16 14.84
N TRP A 137 18.39 15.10 14.54
CA TRP A 137 19.79 15.11 14.94
C TRP A 137 20.04 14.90 16.45
N PRO A 138 19.30 15.53 17.38
CA PRO A 138 19.50 15.31 18.81
C PRO A 138 19.27 13.86 19.24
N VAL A 139 18.28 13.16 18.68
CA VAL A 139 18.02 11.74 18.97
C VAL A 139 19.13 10.85 18.44
N TRP A 140 19.70 11.18 17.28
CA TRP A 140 20.83 10.44 16.72
C TRP A 140 22.11 10.66 17.53
N VAL A 141 22.42 11.90 17.91
CA VAL A 141 23.60 12.20 18.74
C VAL A 141 23.48 11.55 20.11
N VAL A 142 22.33 11.67 20.77
CA VAL A 142 22.09 11.04 22.08
C VAL A 142 22.04 9.52 21.96
N GLY A 143 21.42 8.98 20.90
CA GLY A 143 21.33 7.55 20.62
C GLY A 143 22.69 6.93 20.31
N ALA A 144 23.48 7.56 19.44
CA ALA A 144 24.85 7.17 19.12
C ALA A 144 25.77 7.30 20.34
N PHE A 145 25.63 8.36 21.13
CA PHE A 145 26.35 8.53 22.39
C PHE A 145 25.98 7.46 23.41
N ALA A 146 24.68 7.14 23.57
CA ALA A 146 24.21 6.07 24.45
C ALA A 146 24.66 4.68 23.99
N LEU A 147 24.65 4.41 22.68
CA LEU A 147 25.19 3.20 22.06
C LEU A 147 26.71 3.09 22.25
N TRP A 148 27.45 4.18 22.06
CA TRP A 148 28.88 4.26 22.29
C TRP A 148 29.23 4.04 23.76
N MET A 149 28.49 4.67 24.68
CA MET A 149 28.61 4.45 26.12
C MET A 149 28.31 3.00 26.50
N ALA A 150 27.28 2.39 25.91
CA ALA A 150 26.94 0.98 26.14
C ALA A 150 28.01 0.03 25.58
N ALA A 151 28.54 0.30 24.38
CA ALA A 151 29.63 -0.47 23.76
C ALA A 151 30.93 -0.34 24.57
N ARG A 152 31.26 0.87 25.04
CA ARG A 152 32.42 1.14 25.91
C ARG A 152 32.27 0.43 27.26
N ALA A 153 31.09 0.48 27.89
CA ALA A 153 30.81 -0.24 29.12
C ALA A 153 30.92 -1.76 28.94
N ALA A 154 30.47 -2.30 27.79
CA ALA A 154 30.57 -3.72 27.44
C ALA A 154 32.01 -4.17 27.18
N LEU A 155 32.81 -3.35 26.49
CA LEU A 155 34.24 -3.61 26.25
C LEU A 155 35.07 -3.54 27.53
N GLN A 156 34.71 -2.66 28.47
CA GLN A 156 35.39 -2.53 29.76
C GLN A 156 34.96 -3.58 30.80
N GLY A 157 34.09 -4.54 30.44
CA GLY A 157 33.55 -5.53 31.39
C GLY A 157 32.72 -4.93 32.54
N ARG A 158 32.36 -3.64 32.44
CA ARG A 158 31.68 -2.87 33.49
C ARG A 158 30.16 -2.98 33.45
N VAL A 159 29.58 -3.78 32.56
CA VAL A 159 28.14 -4.07 32.54
C VAL A 159 27.80 -5.02 33.69
N ARG A 160 27.83 -4.51 34.93
CA ARG A 160 27.06 -5.07 36.04
C ARG A 160 25.61 -4.61 35.85
N GLY A 161 24.71 -5.58 35.68
CA GLY A 161 23.34 -5.45 35.15
C GLY A 161 22.32 -4.61 35.93
N ARG A 162 22.68 -3.44 36.48
CA ARG A 162 21.73 -2.57 37.20
C ARG A 162 21.16 -1.41 36.37
N ALA A 163 21.88 -0.86 35.39
CA ALA A 163 21.38 0.26 34.56
C ALA A 163 20.50 -0.20 33.37
N LEU A 164 20.60 -1.46 32.94
CA LEU A 164 19.76 -2.07 31.89
C LEU A 164 18.37 -2.52 32.38
N ASN A 165 18.11 -2.46 33.69
CA ASN A 165 16.89 -2.96 34.32
C ASN A 165 15.65 -2.06 34.15
N ARG A 166 15.78 -0.91 33.47
CA ARG A 166 14.66 -0.04 33.12
C ARG A 166 14.17 -0.21 31.67
N ARG A 167 14.68 -1.20 30.93
CA ARG A 167 14.19 -1.47 29.58
C ARG A 167 12.84 -2.19 29.62
N PRO A 168 11.89 -1.87 28.72
CA PRO A 168 10.62 -2.58 28.58
C PRO A 168 10.85 -3.95 27.92
N VAL A 169 11.64 -4.82 28.55
CA VAL A 169 11.85 -6.19 28.07
C VAL A 169 10.67 -7.04 28.55
N PRO A 170 10.07 -7.89 27.68
CA PRO A 170 8.98 -8.76 28.08
C PRO A 170 9.39 -9.67 29.27
N GLN A 171 8.65 -9.55 30.38
CA GLN A 171 9.08 -10.12 31.66
C GLN A 171 8.87 -11.65 31.75
N THR A 172 7.83 -12.17 31.07
CA THR A 172 7.52 -13.61 31.06
C THR A 172 8.09 -14.33 29.83
N ARG A 173 8.34 -15.64 29.93
CA ARG A 173 8.77 -16.49 28.78
C ARG A 173 7.81 -16.34 27.59
N MET A 174 6.50 -16.37 27.86
CA MET A 174 5.46 -16.19 26.85
C MET A 174 5.55 -14.80 26.19
N SER A 175 5.67 -13.73 26.98
CA SER A 175 5.77 -12.38 26.40
C SER A 175 7.03 -12.22 25.54
N ARG A 176 8.14 -12.90 25.88
CA ARG A 176 9.34 -12.94 25.04
C ARG A 176 9.09 -13.70 23.74
N ALA A 177 8.43 -14.85 23.79
CA ALA A 177 8.10 -15.62 22.59
C ALA A 177 7.19 -14.82 21.64
N LEU A 178 6.15 -14.17 22.16
CA LEU A 178 5.24 -13.33 21.37
C LEU A 178 5.97 -12.11 20.77
N PHE A 179 6.85 -11.47 21.55
CA PHE A 179 7.70 -10.38 21.07
C PHE A 179 8.61 -10.85 19.92
N TRP A 180 9.33 -11.96 20.09
CA TRP A 180 10.22 -12.48 19.06
C TRP A 180 9.48 -13.00 17.83
N GLY A 181 8.28 -13.57 17.99
CA GLY A 181 7.40 -13.94 16.88
C GLY A 181 6.95 -12.71 16.09
N SER A 182 6.50 -11.66 16.79
CA SER A 182 6.13 -10.38 16.15
C SER A 182 7.33 -9.74 15.46
N PHE A 183 8.49 -9.72 16.11
CA PHE A 183 9.74 -9.22 15.54
C PHE A 183 10.15 -10.01 14.29
N GLY A 184 10.05 -11.35 14.31
CA GLY A 184 10.36 -12.20 13.16
C GLY A 184 9.47 -11.87 11.95
N LEU A 185 8.16 -11.73 12.16
CA LEU A 185 7.23 -11.32 11.10
C LEU A 185 7.53 -9.90 10.59
N LEU A 186 7.79 -8.95 11.49
CA LEU A 186 8.14 -7.58 11.09
C LEU A 186 9.47 -7.52 10.33
N ALA A 187 10.47 -8.29 10.75
CA ALA A 187 11.77 -8.36 10.10
C ALA A 187 11.67 -8.99 8.70
N LEU A 188 10.93 -10.09 8.56
CA LEU A 188 10.62 -10.66 7.25
C LEU A 188 9.86 -9.65 6.38
N GLY A 189 8.92 -8.91 6.99
CA GLY A 189 8.13 -7.91 6.29
C GLY A 189 8.96 -6.71 5.85
N LEU A 190 9.97 -6.33 6.64
CA LEU A 190 10.91 -5.29 6.26
C LEU A 190 11.75 -5.73 5.06
N LEU A 191 12.23 -6.98 5.05
CA LEU A 191 12.93 -7.52 3.89
C LEU A 191 12.03 -7.45 2.65
N TYR A 192 10.76 -7.78 2.77
CA TYR A 192 9.85 -7.67 1.65
C TYR A 192 9.51 -6.21 1.26
N ALA A 193 9.37 -5.31 2.23
CA ALA A 193 9.15 -3.88 1.99
C ALA A 193 10.32 -3.23 1.25
N LEU A 194 11.52 -3.79 1.37
CA LEU A 194 12.73 -3.29 0.71
C LEU A 194 12.96 -3.89 -0.69
N THR A 195 11.96 -4.56 -1.28
CA THR A 195 11.98 -4.89 -2.72
C THR A 195 11.49 -3.71 -3.57
N PRO A 196 11.95 -3.60 -4.83
CA PRO A 196 11.42 -2.63 -5.78
C PRO A 196 9.87 -2.69 -5.91
N PRO A 197 9.18 -1.54 -6.05
CA PRO A 197 7.74 -1.47 -6.26
C PRO A 197 7.29 -2.20 -7.53
N ILE A 198 6.26 -3.04 -7.41
CA ILE A 198 5.69 -3.80 -8.54
C ILE A 198 4.17 -3.89 -8.51
N GLN A 199 3.51 -3.33 -7.49
CA GLN A 199 2.07 -3.52 -7.30
C GLN A 199 1.27 -2.50 -8.11
N SER A 200 0.19 -2.97 -8.75
CA SER A 200 -0.56 -2.19 -9.75
C SER A 200 -1.03 -0.83 -9.25
N ASP A 201 -1.80 -0.77 -8.15
CA ASP A 201 -2.29 0.50 -7.57
C ASP A 201 -1.12 1.42 -7.16
N GLY A 202 -0.03 0.80 -6.68
CA GLY A 202 1.25 1.43 -6.39
C GLY A 202 1.81 2.23 -7.55
N LEU A 203 1.99 1.54 -8.68
CA LEU A 203 2.59 2.09 -9.89
C LEU A 203 1.66 3.02 -10.70
N ARG A 204 0.36 3.01 -10.39
CA ARG A 204 -0.65 3.83 -11.08
C ARG A 204 -0.88 5.19 -10.45
N TYR A 205 -0.96 5.25 -9.12
CA TYR A 205 -1.25 6.52 -8.44
C TYR A 205 -0.57 6.69 -7.07
N HIS A 206 -0.38 5.65 -6.26
CA HIS A 206 0.24 5.85 -4.94
C HIS A 206 1.70 6.30 -5.02
N LEU A 207 2.44 5.91 -6.06
CA LEU A 207 3.80 6.39 -6.33
C LEU A 207 3.87 7.30 -7.56
N ALA A 208 3.08 7.02 -8.60
CA ALA A 208 3.11 7.80 -9.83
C ALA A 208 2.66 9.25 -9.62
N ALA A 209 1.59 9.51 -8.87
CA ALA A 209 1.16 10.88 -8.62
C ALA A 209 2.17 11.67 -7.76
N PRO A 210 2.68 11.13 -6.63
CA PRO A 210 3.82 11.73 -5.92
C PRO A 210 5.03 12.03 -6.79
N GLN A 211 5.37 11.14 -7.72
CA GLN A 211 6.44 11.37 -8.67
C GLN A 211 6.16 12.56 -9.58
N GLU A 212 4.95 12.66 -10.16
CA GLU A 212 4.60 13.80 -11.01
C GLU A 212 4.59 15.11 -10.22
N TYR A 213 4.21 15.10 -8.93
CA TYR A 213 4.34 16.26 -8.05
C TYR A 213 5.80 16.67 -7.81
N ILE A 214 6.71 15.69 -7.67
CA ILE A 214 8.14 15.95 -7.57
C ILE A 214 8.66 16.49 -8.91
N LYS A 215 8.28 15.94 -10.06
CA LYS A 215 8.69 16.48 -11.37
C LYS A 215 8.20 17.92 -11.57
N ALA A 216 6.97 18.23 -11.16
CA ALA A 216 6.38 19.56 -11.26
C ALA A 216 6.87 20.55 -10.18
N GLY A 217 7.44 20.04 -9.08
CA GLY A 217 7.84 20.81 -7.91
C GLY A 217 6.71 21.44 -7.11
N ARG A 218 5.48 21.00 -7.37
CA ARG A 218 4.25 21.41 -6.69
C ARG A 218 3.22 20.30 -6.79
N ILE A 219 2.22 20.36 -5.92
CA ILE A 219 1.03 19.51 -6.05
C ILE A 219 0.08 20.19 -7.02
N GLU A 220 -0.19 19.53 -8.13
CA GLU A 220 -1.12 20.01 -9.16
C GLU A 220 -2.16 18.96 -9.52
N TYR A 221 -3.17 19.38 -10.28
CA TYR A 221 -4.17 18.46 -10.81
C TYR A 221 -3.55 17.58 -11.90
N LEU A 222 -3.79 16.27 -11.83
CA LEU A 222 -3.36 15.30 -12.84
C LEU A 222 -4.59 14.86 -13.66
N PRO A 223 -4.76 15.35 -14.90
CA PRO A 223 -5.89 15.00 -15.76
C PRO A 223 -5.98 13.49 -15.99
N PHE A 224 -7.20 12.96 -16.07
CA PHE A 224 -7.48 11.53 -16.28
C PHE A 224 -6.84 10.58 -15.23
N SER A 225 -6.42 11.10 -14.09
CA SER A 225 -5.94 10.33 -12.94
C SER A 225 -6.80 10.64 -11.73
N ALA A 226 -8.07 10.22 -11.76
CA ALA A 226 -9.03 10.64 -10.75
C ALA A 226 -8.63 10.20 -9.33
N PHE A 227 -7.97 9.03 -9.21
CA PHE A 227 -7.52 8.50 -7.92
C PHE A 227 -6.36 9.30 -7.30
N SER A 228 -5.67 10.15 -8.06
CA SER A 228 -4.69 11.11 -7.51
C SER A 228 -5.32 12.21 -6.62
N ASN A 229 -6.66 12.29 -6.63
CA ASN A 229 -7.43 13.25 -5.85
C ASN A 229 -8.14 12.63 -4.65
N PHE A 230 -7.91 11.34 -4.37
CA PHE A 230 -8.28 10.80 -3.07
C PHE A 230 -7.52 11.52 -1.93
N PRO A 231 -8.02 11.45 -0.68
CA PRO A 231 -7.26 11.98 0.45
C PRO A 231 -5.91 11.27 0.54
N PHE A 232 -4.83 12.04 0.38
CA PHE A 232 -3.49 11.52 0.04
C PHE A 232 -2.49 11.69 1.19
N LEU A 233 -2.95 11.65 2.45
CA LEU A 233 -2.08 11.90 3.61
C LEU A 233 -0.89 10.93 3.68
N ILE A 234 -1.09 9.66 3.34
CA ILE A 234 0.00 8.66 3.36
C ILE A 234 0.91 8.84 2.14
N GLU A 235 0.33 9.15 0.99
CA GLU A 235 1.04 9.41 -0.26
C GLU A 235 1.96 10.64 -0.15
N MET A 236 1.63 11.61 0.71
CA MET A 236 2.56 12.70 1.04
C MET A 236 3.82 12.21 1.76
N LEU A 237 3.71 11.16 2.58
CA LEU A 237 4.89 10.48 3.14
C LEU A 237 5.66 9.74 2.04
N PHE A 238 4.97 9.10 1.09
CA PHE A 238 5.63 8.50 -0.07
C PHE A 238 6.37 9.54 -0.90
N THR A 239 5.79 10.72 -1.05
CA THR A 239 6.43 11.86 -1.71
C THR A 239 7.74 12.24 -1.01
N LEU A 240 7.77 12.27 0.33
CA LEU A 240 9.04 12.45 1.08
C LEU A 240 10.03 11.32 0.84
N GLY A 241 9.56 10.08 0.76
CA GLY A 241 10.41 8.91 0.52
C GLY A 241 11.05 8.97 -0.86
N LEU A 242 10.26 9.19 -1.91
CA LEU A 242 10.73 9.37 -3.28
C LEU A 242 11.69 10.55 -3.41
N ALA A 243 11.46 11.63 -2.65
CA ALA A 243 12.35 12.77 -2.68
C ALA A 243 13.73 12.51 -2.08
N THR A 244 13.98 11.35 -1.46
CA THR A 244 15.33 10.91 -1.07
C THR A 244 16.11 10.22 -2.19
N GLY A 245 15.52 10.09 -3.39
CA GLY A 245 16.13 9.31 -4.47
C GLY A 245 16.03 7.80 -4.24
N ASN A 246 15.12 7.33 -3.37
CA ASN A 246 15.01 5.92 -3.01
C ASN A 246 13.55 5.52 -2.74
N ASP A 247 12.98 4.75 -3.66
CA ASP A 247 11.57 4.34 -3.60
C ASP A 247 11.26 3.25 -2.57
N LEU A 248 12.27 2.53 -2.10
CA LEU A 248 12.14 1.58 -1.01
C LEU A 248 11.77 2.30 0.30
N VAL A 249 12.14 3.57 0.46
CA VAL A 249 11.77 4.40 1.62
C VAL A 249 10.26 4.68 1.61
N ALA A 250 9.66 4.93 0.45
CA ALA A 250 8.22 5.14 0.34
C ALA A 250 7.45 3.91 0.81
N LYS A 251 7.81 2.72 0.31
CA LYS A 251 7.24 1.43 0.75
C LYS A 251 7.49 1.16 2.23
N GLY A 252 8.68 1.50 2.72
CA GLY A 252 9.03 1.39 4.13
C GLY A 252 8.21 2.27 5.08
N PHE A 253 7.64 3.40 4.63
CA PHE A 253 6.70 4.16 5.45
C PHE A 253 5.42 3.39 5.75
N HIS A 254 4.90 2.65 4.77
CA HIS A 254 3.72 1.81 4.99
C HIS A 254 4.03 0.67 5.97
N TRP A 255 5.21 0.06 5.87
CA TRP A 255 5.70 -0.91 6.85
C TRP A 255 5.83 -0.31 8.27
N LEU A 256 6.34 0.92 8.40
CA LEU A 256 6.38 1.63 9.68
C LEU A 256 4.97 1.84 10.26
N LEU A 257 3.98 2.12 9.42
CA LEU A 257 2.58 2.24 9.83
C LEU A 257 1.96 0.88 10.20
N MET A 258 2.44 -0.23 9.65
CA MET A 258 2.13 -1.59 10.13
C MET A 258 2.64 -1.82 11.56
N VAL A 259 3.88 -1.39 11.86
CA VAL A 259 4.43 -1.41 13.22
C VAL A 259 3.57 -0.56 14.17
N ALA A 260 3.23 0.66 13.76
CA ALA A 260 2.37 1.54 14.55
C ALA A 260 0.98 0.92 14.81
N SER A 261 0.37 0.28 13.80
CA SER A 261 -0.91 -0.43 13.93
C SER A 261 -0.85 -1.55 14.98
N ALA A 262 0.19 -2.39 14.95
CA ALA A 262 0.38 -3.46 15.93
C ALA A 262 0.59 -2.92 17.35
N LEU A 263 1.33 -1.80 17.49
CA LEU A 263 1.50 -1.13 18.78
C LEU A 263 0.20 -0.50 19.29
N TRP A 264 -0.62 0.09 18.41
CA TRP A 264 -1.93 0.58 18.78
C TRP A 264 -2.86 -0.54 19.27
N ILE A 265 -2.85 -1.71 18.63
CA ILE A 265 -3.58 -2.89 19.09
C ILE A 265 -3.08 -3.34 20.47
N TYR A 266 -1.76 -3.39 20.66
CA TYR A 266 -1.17 -3.68 21.97
C TYR A 266 -1.66 -2.69 23.05
N LEU A 267 -1.65 -1.39 22.74
CA LEU A 267 -2.08 -0.33 23.64
C LEU A 267 -3.58 -0.40 23.93
N LEU A 268 -4.43 -0.68 22.94
CA LEU A 268 -5.88 -0.87 23.11
C LEU A 268 -6.18 -2.01 24.09
N VAL A 269 -5.51 -3.17 23.92
CA VAL A 269 -5.64 -4.28 24.89
C VAL A 269 -5.13 -3.87 26.26
N ALA A 270 -3.94 -3.26 26.36
CA ALA A 270 -3.37 -2.82 27.63
C ALA A 270 -4.29 -1.83 28.38
N HIS A 271 -4.93 -0.92 27.63
CA HIS A 271 -5.88 0.05 28.15
C HIS A 271 -7.16 -0.62 28.67
N LEU A 272 -7.80 -1.50 27.88
CA LEU A 272 -8.95 -2.29 28.33
C LEU A 272 -8.64 -3.06 29.62
N MET A 273 -7.46 -3.70 29.67
CA MET A 273 -7.03 -4.47 30.84
C MET A 273 -6.78 -3.61 32.08
N PHE A 274 -6.26 -2.40 31.91
CA PHE A 274 -6.05 -1.46 33.02
C PHE A 274 -7.37 -1.11 33.71
N TRP A 275 -8.40 -0.75 32.94
CA TRP A 275 -9.70 -0.35 33.47
C TRP A 275 -10.53 -1.52 33.98
N ALA A 276 -10.47 -2.68 33.32
CA ALA A 276 -11.15 -3.88 33.79
C ALA A 276 -10.63 -4.39 35.15
N GLN A 277 -9.48 -3.90 35.62
CA GLN A 277 -8.87 -4.26 36.91
C GLN A 277 -8.92 -3.12 37.93
N GLY A 278 -9.83 -2.15 37.76
CA GLY A 278 -10.01 -1.03 38.69
C GLY A 278 -8.84 -0.04 38.75
N GLY A 279 -7.89 -0.09 37.79
CA GLY A 279 -6.71 0.78 37.77
C GLY A 279 -5.58 0.38 38.72
N GLU A 280 -5.72 -0.72 39.47
CA GLU A 280 -4.81 -1.07 40.58
C GLU A 280 -3.70 -2.06 40.22
N SER A 281 -3.79 -2.76 39.09
CA SER A 281 -2.88 -3.88 38.81
C SER A 281 -1.54 -3.50 38.14
N PRO A 282 -0.42 -4.21 38.43
CA PRO A 282 0.88 -3.97 37.78
C PRO A 282 0.89 -4.33 36.28
N ALA A 283 1.60 -3.52 35.49
CA ALA A 283 1.89 -3.75 34.07
C ALA A 283 2.38 -5.19 33.66
N PRO A 284 3.16 -5.94 34.48
CA PRO A 284 3.66 -7.29 34.14
C PRO A 284 2.63 -8.31 33.64
N ARG A 285 1.39 -8.29 34.16
CA ARG A 285 0.35 -9.29 33.83
C ARG A 285 -0.41 -9.00 32.53
N ARG A 286 -0.20 -7.81 31.92
CA ARG A 286 -0.90 -7.35 30.70
C ARG A 286 -0.18 -7.74 29.41
N GLY A 287 1.15 -7.92 29.49
CA GLY A 287 2.02 -8.12 28.33
C GLY A 287 1.68 -9.30 27.41
N PRO A 288 1.34 -10.50 27.92
CA PRO A 288 1.06 -11.65 27.06
C PRO A 288 -0.18 -11.49 26.17
N LEU A 289 -1.31 -10.99 26.71
CA LEU A 289 -2.55 -10.85 25.93
C LEU A 289 -2.44 -9.76 24.87
N ALA A 290 -1.87 -8.62 25.25
CA ALA A 290 -1.61 -7.52 24.33
C ALA A 290 -0.61 -7.94 23.24
N GLY A 291 0.44 -8.68 23.60
CA GLY A 291 1.41 -9.25 22.66
C GLY A 291 0.79 -10.29 21.73
N LEU A 292 -0.14 -11.12 22.22
CA LEU A 292 -0.85 -12.09 21.39
C LEU A 292 -1.78 -11.39 20.38
N ALA A 293 -2.56 -10.39 20.80
CA ALA A 293 -3.42 -9.65 19.87
C ALA A 293 -2.61 -8.97 18.75
N ALA A 294 -1.48 -8.34 19.11
CA ALA A 294 -0.57 -7.74 18.14
C ALA A 294 0.04 -8.79 17.20
N LEU A 295 0.47 -9.93 17.74
CA LEU A 295 0.98 -11.05 16.93
C LEU A 295 -0.09 -11.60 15.99
N THR A 296 -1.32 -11.81 16.45
CA THR A 296 -2.42 -12.33 15.62
C THR A 296 -2.76 -11.36 14.49
N PHE A 297 -2.75 -10.05 14.76
CA PHE A 297 -2.89 -9.04 13.72
C PHE A 297 -1.75 -9.10 12.70
N LEU A 298 -0.49 -9.07 13.15
CA LEU A 298 0.68 -9.14 12.27
C LEU A 298 0.78 -10.44 11.48
N ALA A 299 0.31 -11.54 12.05
CA ALA A 299 0.27 -12.84 11.39
C ALA A 299 -0.89 -12.93 10.39
N THR A 300 -1.84 -12.01 10.36
CA THR A 300 -2.94 -12.03 9.40
C THR A 300 -2.39 -11.77 7.98
N PRO A 301 -2.59 -12.68 6.99
CA PRO A 301 -1.87 -12.58 5.74
C PRO A 301 -2.09 -11.29 4.96
N VAL A 302 -3.34 -10.80 4.85
CA VAL A 302 -3.63 -9.53 4.19
C VAL A 302 -2.94 -8.35 4.87
N VAL A 303 -2.89 -8.33 6.22
CA VAL A 303 -2.22 -7.28 7.00
C VAL A 303 -0.74 -7.26 6.66
N TRP A 304 -0.11 -8.43 6.69
CA TRP A 304 1.31 -8.56 6.47
C TRP A 304 1.71 -8.23 5.03
N VAL A 305 1.04 -8.84 4.04
CA VAL A 305 1.36 -8.69 2.62
C VAL A 305 1.12 -7.25 2.15
N THR A 306 -0.03 -6.65 2.48
CA THR A 306 -0.31 -5.27 2.05
C THR A 306 0.53 -4.24 2.81
N GLY A 307 0.87 -4.48 4.08
CA GLY A 307 1.87 -3.67 4.80
C GLY A 307 3.27 -3.80 4.20
N CYS A 308 3.49 -4.85 3.41
CA CYS A 308 4.58 -5.13 2.48
C CYS A 308 4.72 -4.16 1.30
N TRP A 309 3.60 -3.57 0.86
CA TRP A 309 3.40 -2.93 -0.43
C TRP A 309 3.24 -1.41 -0.31
N GLU A 310 3.40 -0.71 -1.41
CA GLU A 310 3.20 0.74 -1.59
C GLU A 310 1.70 1.15 -1.61
N PHE A 311 0.91 0.56 -0.71
CA PHE A 311 -0.51 0.88 -0.46
C PHE A 311 -0.65 1.76 0.79
N ILE A 312 -1.87 2.01 1.25
CA ILE A 312 -2.13 2.91 2.39
C ILE A 312 -2.90 2.27 3.55
N ASP A 313 -3.33 1.02 3.43
CA ASP A 313 -4.32 0.41 4.34
C ASP A 313 -3.83 0.33 5.81
N LEU A 314 -2.54 0.16 6.05
CA LEU A 314 -1.95 0.16 7.40
C LEU A 314 -1.80 1.59 7.95
N GLY A 315 -1.69 2.60 7.10
CA GLY A 315 -1.80 4.01 7.50
C GLY A 315 -3.21 4.35 7.96
N VAL A 316 -4.21 3.90 7.20
CA VAL A 316 -5.63 4.00 7.58
C VAL A 316 -5.87 3.30 8.92
N ALA A 317 -5.38 2.06 9.08
CA ALA A 317 -5.55 1.28 10.30
C ALA A 317 -4.87 1.93 11.51
N ALA A 318 -3.62 2.40 11.37
CA ALA A 318 -2.89 3.03 12.46
C ALA A 318 -3.62 4.28 12.98
N PHE A 319 -4.06 5.17 12.10
CA PHE A 319 -4.79 6.37 12.51
C PHE A 319 -6.17 6.05 13.06
N PHE A 320 -6.86 5.05 12.51
CA PHE A 320 -8.15 4.60 13.06
C PHE A 320 -8.01 4.00 14.46
N PHE A 321 -6.99 3.17 14.71
CA PHE A 321 -6.75 2.65 16.06
C PHE A 321 -6.35 3.74 17.03
N ALA A 322 -5.53 4.71 16.61
CA ALA A 322 -5.20 5.90 17.39
C ALA A 322 -6.46 6.71 17.75
N PHE A 323 -7.38 6.88 16.80
CA PHE A 323 -8.67 7.54 16.99
C PHE A 323 -9.55 6.82 18.01
N VAL A 324 -9.75 5.50 17.84
CA VAL A 324 -10.52 4.67 18.79
C VAL A 324 -9.86 4.67 20.18
N TYR A 325 -8.53 4.61 20.23
CA TYR A 325 -7.77 4.66 21.48
C TYR A 325 -7.96 5.99 22.21
N ALA A 326 -7.84 7.11 21.50
CA ALA A 326 -8.04 8.44 22.07
C ALA A 326 -9.48 8.64 22.57
N LEU A 327 -10.48 8.17 21.81
CA LEU A 327 -11.88 8.15 22.25
C LEU A 327 -12.08 7.26 23.49
N GLY A 328 -11.44 6.11 23.57
CA GLY A 328 -11.47 5.23 24.75
C GLY A 328 -10.86 5.90 25.99
N ARG A 329 -9.69 6.52 25.83
CA ARG A 329 -9.03 7.32 26.87
C ARG A 329 -9.90 8.47 27.33
N TRP A 330 -10.52 9.20 26.41
CA TRP A 330 -11.44 10.29 26.73
C TRP A 330 -12.68 9.78 27.44
N THR A 331 -13.27 8.65 27.01
CA THR A 331 -14.49 8.07 27.57
C THR A 331 -14.33 7.80 29.08
N HIS A 332 -13.16 7.33 29.52
CA HIS A 332 -12.85 7.14 30.94
C HIS A 332 -12.36 8.42 31.65
N SER A 333 -11.34 9.09 31.12
CA SER A 333 -10.67 10.19 31.84
C SER A 333 -11.37 11.54 31.73
N ARG A 334 -12.20 11.73 30.71
CA ARG A 334 -12.82 13.01 30.30
C ARG A 334 -11.84 14.16 30.07
N ALA A 335 -10.55 13.89 30.00
CA ALA A 335 -9.53 14.89 29.79
C ALA A 335 -9.67 15.52 28.40
N ARG A 336 -9.60 16.86 28.33
CA ARG A 336 -9.69 17.61 27.08
C ARG A 336 -8.60 17.24 26.08
N GLY A 337 -7.40 16.92 26.57
CA GLY A 337 -6.29 16.46 25.72
C GLY A 337 -6.67 15.24 24.88
N TRP A 338 -7.28 14.21 25.48
CA TRP A 338 -7.71 13.02 24.75
C TRP A 338 -8.85 13.30 23.76
N LEU A 339 -9.73 14.25 24.07
CA LEU A 339 -10.74 14.70 23.12
C LEU A 339 -10.12 15.42 21.92
N ALA A 340 -9.11 16.25 22.17
CA ALA A 340 -8.35 16.91 21.10
C ALA A 340 -7.58 15.87 20.26
N ALA A 341 -6.92 14.90 20.89
CA ALA A 341 -6.25 13.81 20.20
C ALA A 341 -7.21 12.98 19.33
N ALA A 342 -8.44 12.73 19.81
CA ALA A 342 -9.48 12.11 19.00
C ALA A 342 -9.85 12.97 17.77
N GLY A 343 -9.96 14.29 17.93
CA GLY A 343 -10.16 15.19 16.81
C GLY A 343 -9.00 15.14 15.81
N VAL A 344 -7.76 15.13 16.31
CA VAL A 344 -6.55 15.09 15.48
C VAL A 344 -6.46 13.79 14.67
N PHE A 345 -6.60 12.64 15.32
CA PHE A 345 -6.61 11.35 14.62
C PHE A 345 -7.85 11.15 13.76
N GLY A 346 -8.99 11.73 14.12
CA GLY A 346 -10.17 11.81 13.27
C GLY A 346 -9.87 12.55 11.97
N GLY A 347 -9.21 13.70 12.04
CA GLY A 347 -8.73 14.45 10.87
C GLY A 347 -7.71 13.67 10.03
N ALA A 348 -6.80 12.95 10.68
CA ALA A 348 -5.88 12.04 10.00
C ALA A 348 -6.63 10.94 9.23
N CYS A 349 -7.65 10.31 9.84
CA CYS A 349 -8.51 9.34 9.16
C CYS A 349 -9.24 9.96 7.95
N LEU A 350 -9.76 11.18 8.07
CA LEU A 350 -10.39 11.88 6.94
C LEU A 350 -9.40 12.16 5.80
N GLY A 351 -8.11 12.32 6.13
CA GLY A 351 -7.04 12.57 5.18
C GLY A 351 -6.46 11.33 4.51
N THR A 352 -6.86 10.11 4.90
CA THR A 352 -6.31 8.88 4.33
C THR A 352 -7.26 8.17 3.37
N LYS A 353 -8.58 8.19 3.63
CA LYS A 353 -9.56 7.50 2.79
C LYS A 353 -10.97 7.98 3.04
N TYR A 354 -11.77 8.14 1.98
CA TYR A 354 -13.18 8.55 2.10
C TYR A 354 -14.03 7.61 2.95
N THR A 355 -13.68 6.32 3.01
CA THR A 355 -14.37 5.34 3.87
C THR A 355 -14.31 5.69 5.36
N MET A 356 -13.41 6.57 5.78
CA MET A 356 -13.31 7.03 7.17
C MET A 356 -14.29 8.14 7.52
N LEU A 357 -14.86 8.86 6.54
CA LEU A 357 -15.82 9.94 6.77
C LEU A 357 -16.99 9.53 7.69
N PRO A 358 -17.75 8.44 7.40
CA PRO A 358 -18.82 8.00 8.29
C PRO A 358 -18.30 7.60 9.67
N LEU A 359 -17.13 6.97 9.77
CA LEU A 359 -16.58 6.51 11.04
C LEU A 359 -16.18 7.68 11.95
N VAL A 360 -15.57 8.73 11.40
CA VAL A 360 -15.23 9.93 12.17
C VAL A 360 -16.49 10.64 12.65
N ALA A 361 -17.52 10.75 11.80
CA ALA A 361 -18.83 11.30 12.20
C ALA A 361 -19.48 10.49 13.34
N LEU A 362 -19.43 9.15 13.27
CA LEU A 362 -19.91 8.27 14.33
C LEU A 362 -19.12 8.42 15.63
N GLY A 363 -17.81 8.69 15.56
CA GLY A 363 -17.02 9.04 16.74
C GLY A 363 -17.42 10.37 17.38
N GLY A 364 -17.77 11.37 16.57
CA GLY A 364 -18.39 12.60 17.06
C GLY A 364 -19.73 12.33 17.75
N ALA A 365 -20.60 11.53 17.13
CA ALA A 365 -21.87 11.12 17.72
C ALA A 365 -21.69 10.38 19.06
N TRP A 366 -20.68 9.50 19.15
CA TRP A 366 -20.30 8.85 20.41
C TRP A 366 -19.93 9.86 21.50
N VAL A 367 -19.12 10.88 21.18
CA VAL A 367 -18.76 11.97 22.11
C VAL A 367 -20.01 12.72 22.60
N GLY A 368 -20.95 13.01 21.69
CA GLY A 368 -22.23 13.64 22.02
C GLY A 368 -23.04 12.78 22.98
N ALA A 369 -23.26 11.51 22.65
CA ALA A 369 -24.02 10.55 23.45
C ALA A 369 -23.43 10.38 24.86
N MET A 370 -22.12 10.14 24.96
CA MET A 370 -21.44 10.00 26.26
C MET A 370 -21.51 11.28 27.11
N SER A 371 -21.47 12.44 26.47
CA SER A 371 -21.57 13.73 27.16
C SER A 371 -22.98 13.95 27.73
N LEU A 372 -24.03 13.62 26.98
CA LEU A 372 -25.42 13.70 27.45
C LEU A 372 -25.65 12.79 28.66
N MET A 373 -25.18 11.54 28.61
CA MET A 373 -25.42 10.55 29.66
C MET A 373 -24.74 10.88 30.99
N THR A 374 -23.63 11.62 30.95
CA THR A 374 -22.90 11.99 32.16
C THR A 374 -23.25 13.36 32.71
N THR A 375 -23.91 14.20 31.91
CA THR A 375 -24.46 15.47 32.35
C THR A 375 -25.94 15.37 32.72
N ALA A 376 -26.58 14.21 32.53
CA ALA A 376 -27.96 13.96 32.95
C ALA A 376 -28.20 14.11 34.47
N CYS A 377 -27.14 14.13 35.29
CA CYS A 377 -27.21 14.42 36.73
C CYS A 377 -27.12 15.92 37.06
N ASP A 378 -26.78 16.79 36.10
CA ASP A 378 -26.79 18.25 36.21
C ASP A 378 -27.87 18.80 35.25
N PRO A 379 -29.10 19.04 35.74
CA PRO A 379 -30.27 19.30 34.89
C PRO A 379 -30.21 20.60 34.11
N ALA A 380 -29.23 21.48 34.36
CA ALA A 380 -29.27 22.83 33.80
C ALA A 380 -28.97 22.88 32.29
N LYS A 381 -27.96 22.16 31.75
CA LYS A 381 -27.50 22.33 30.33
C LYS A 381 -26.79 21.11 29.67
N PRO A 382 -27.30 19.87 29.76
CA PRO A 382 -26.61 18.69 29.20
C PRO A 382 -26.35 18.76 27.69
N LEU A 383 -27.32 19.27 26.92
CA LEU A 383 -27.21 19.42 25.46
C LEU A 383 -26.10 20.40 25.04
N ARG A 384 -25.92 21.50 25.78
CA ARG A 384 -24.89 22.51 25.46
C ARG A 384 -23.49 21.95 25.63
N VAL A 385 -23.25 21.14 26.66
CA VAL A 385 -21.94 20.51 26.90
C VAL A 385 -21.66 19.46 25.82
N ALA A 386 -22.65 18.64 25.49
CA ALA A 386 -22.54 17.65 24.41
C ALA A 386 -22.25 18.31 23.06
N ALA A 387 -23.00 19.36 22.69
CA ALA A 387 -22.79 20.12 21.46
C ALA A 387 -21.40 20.76 21.42
N ARG A 388 -20.94 21.39 22.51
CA ARG A 388 -19.59 21.97 22.58
C ARG A 388 -18.49 20.94 22.37
N ARG A 389 -18.60 19.76 22.98
CA ARG A 389 -17.61 18.68 22.83
C ARG A 389 -17.65 18.06 21.43
N PHE A 390 -18.84 17.87 20.87
CA PHE A 390 -19.04 17.44 19.48
C PHE A 390 -18.39 18.43 18.51
N VAL A 391 -18.72 19.72 18.62
CA VAL A 391 -18.16 20.77 17.76
C VAL A 391 -16.65 20.87 17.94
N PHE A 392 -16.14 20.72 19.16
CA PHE A 392 -14.70 20.74 19.41
C PHE A 392 -13.97 19.58 18.72
N VAL A 393 -14.44 18.34 18.88
CA VAL A 393 -13.79 17.17 18.26
C VAL A 393 -13.94 17.20 16.73
N MET A 394 -15.13 17.53 16.22
CA MET A 394 -15.40 17.59 14.79
C MET A 394 -14.72 18.79 14.13
N GLY A 395 -14.60 19.92 14.83
CA GLY A 395 -13.89 21.10 14.35
C GLY A 395 -12.40 20.85 14.15
N ILE A 396 -11.75 20.14 15.08
CA ILE A 396 -10.35 19.73 14.91
C ILE A 396 -10.21 18.72 13.76
N ALA A 397 -11.09 17.72 13.71
CA ALA A 397 -11.06 16.73 12.63
C ALA A 397 -11.25 17.37 11.25
N ALA A 398 -12.22 18.29 11.13
CA ALA A 398 -12.46 19.06 9.93
C ALA A 398 -11.26 19.95 9.58
N ALA A 399 -10.66 20.67 10.54
CA ALA A 399 -9.52 21.54 10.27
C ALA A 399 -8.32 20.79 9.65
N LEU A 400 -8.08 19.55 10.08
CA LEU A 400 -6.96 18.74 9.60
C LEU A 400 -7.31 17.86 8.38
N GLY A 401 -8.60 17.50 8.21
CA GLY A 401 -9.08 16.72 7.08
C GLY A 401 -9.47 17.56 5.86
N ALA A 402 -10.04 18.76 6.08
CA ALA A 402 -10.57 19.65 5.06
C ALA A 402 -9.59 20.03 3.94
N PRO A 403 -8.25 20.16 4.15
CA PRO A 403 -7.33 20.51 3.07
C PRO A 403 -7.48 19.63 1.82
N TRP A 404 -7.77 18.32 1.99
CA TRP A 404 -8.00 17.39 0.88
C TRP A 404 -9.26 17.71 0.10
N TYR A 405 -10.36 17.96 0.80
CA TYR A 405 -11.65 18.24 0.20
C TYR A 405 -11.69 19.63 -0.44
N LEU A 406 -11.00 20.60 0.17
CA LEU A 406 -10.82 21.95 -0.39
C LEU A 406 -9.93 21.92 -1.63
N LYS A 407 -8.82 21.17 -1.61
CA LYS A 407 -7.99 20.93 -2.79
C LYS A 407 -8.87 20.43 -3.95
N ASN A 408 -9.68 19.41 -3.71
CA ASN A 408 -10.53 18.84 -4.74
C ASN A 408 -11.61 19.81 -5.22
N LEU A 409 -12.26 20.53 -4.30
CA LEU A 409 -13.24 21.56 -4.66
C LEU A 409 -12.63 22.62 -5.59
N VAL A 410 -11.40 23.07 -5.30
CA VAL A 410 -10.70 24.08 -6.12
C VAL A 410 -10.22 23.49 -7.45
N MET A 411 -9.65 22.29 -7.44
CA MET A 411 -9.03 21.70 -8.64
C MET A 411 -10.02 21.06 -9.61
N THR A 412 -11.14 20.52 -9.11
CA THR A 412 -12.08 19.74 -9.92
C THR A 412 -13.51 20.26 -9.86
N GLY A 413 -13.84 21.13 -8.89
CA GLY A 413 -15.22 21.53 -8.60
C GLY A 413 -15.97 20.56 -7.69
N ASN A 414 -15.40 19.40 -7.36
CA ASN A 414 -16.04 18.37 -6.55
C ASN A 414 -15.20 18.06 -5.30
N PRO A 415 -15.71 18.32 -4.07
CA PRO A 415 -14.94 18.16 -2.83
C PRO A 415 -14.59 16.70 -2.49
N VAL A 416 -15.30 15.73 -3.08
CA VAL A 416 -15.10 14.29 -2.86
C VAL A 416 -14.75 13.58 -4.17
N TYR A 417 -14.17 14.30 -5.13
CA TYR A 417 -13.85 13.77 -6.47
C TYR A 417 -13.09 12.44 -6.44
N PRO A 418 -13.42 11.48 -7.34
CA PRO A 418 -14.54 11.45 -8.28
C PRO A 418 -15.87 10.92 -7.70
N LEU A 419 -16.00 10.74 -6.38
CA LEU A 419 -17.25 10.27 -5.78
C LEU A 419 -18.34 11.36 -5.84
N ALA A 420 -19.60 10.95 -5.67
CA ALA A 420 -20.77 11.83 -5.74
C ALA A 420 -20.81 12.70 -7.02
N TRP A 421 -20.25 12.19 -8.13
CA TRP A 421 -20.15 12.91 -9.40
C TRP A 421 -21.52 13.35 -9.95
N GLY A 422 -22.58 12.57 -9.78
CA GLY A 422 -23.93 12.98 -10.19
C GLY A 422 -24.49 14.20 -9.44
N VAL A 423 -23.86 14.64 -8.34
CA VAL A 423 -24.25 15.82 -7.56
C VAL A 423 -23.33 17.00 -7.87
N PHE A 424 -22.01 16.79 -7.86
CA PHE A 424 -21.03 17.88 -7.98
C PHE A 424 -20.39 17.99 -9.37
N GLY A 425 -20.46 16.96 -10.20
CA GLY A 425 -19.71 16.84 -11.45
C GLY A 425 -18.20 16.84 -11.23
N GLY A 426 -17.50 17.57 -12.10
CA GLY A 426 -16.09 17.91 -11.97
C GLY A 426 -15.12 17.01 -12.75
N GLY A 427 -13.96 17.57 -13.08
CA GLY A 427 -12.86 16.91 -13.79
C GLY A 427 -13.25 16.26 -15.13
N GLU A 428 -12.46 15.28 -15.56
CA GLU A 428 -12.74 14.46 -16.76
C GLU A 428 -13.54 13.18 -16.44
N TRP A 429 -14.02 13.04 -15.21
CA TRP A 429 -14.84 11.89 -14.83
C TRP A 429 -16.19 11.93 -15.56
N SER A 430 -16.64 10.80 -16.07
CA SER A 430 -17.87 10.67 -16.83
C SER A 430 -18.84 9.68 -16.16
N GLN A 431 -20.10 9.69 -16.60
CA GLN A 431 -21.09 8.67 -16.20
C GLN A 431 -20.58 7.26 -16.53
N GLU A 432 -19.91 7.09 -17.68
CA GLU A 432 -19.31 5.83 -18.10
C GLU A 432 -18.25 5.32 -17.09
N ASN A 433 -17.43 6.23 -16.56
CA ASN A 433 -16.44 5.90 -15.52
C ASN A 433 -17.11 5.54 -14.19
N ALA A 434 -18.16 6.27 -13.81
CA ALA A 434 -18.94 5.99 -12.59
C ALA A 434 -19.63 4.62 -12.64
N ASP A 435 -20.25 4.28 -13.78
CA ASP A 435 -20.90 2.99 -14.02
C ASP A 435 -19.88 1.86 -13.98
N LEU A 436 -18.71 2.06 -14.61
CA LEU A 436 -17.63 1.10 -14.59
C LEU A 436 -17.11 0.85 -13.16
N TYR A 437 -16.90 1.91 -12.38
CA TYR A 437 -16.48 1.80 -10.99
C TYR A 437 -17.52 1.03 -10.15
N ALA A 438 -18.80 1.36 -10.31
CA ALA A 438 -19.91 0.69 -9.62
C ALA A 438 -20.03 -0.79 -10.02
N GLN A 439 -19.82 -1.13 -11.30
CA GLN A 439 -19.81 -2.50 -11.80
C GLN A 439 -18.67 -3.32 -11.17
N LYS A 440 -17.45 -2.76 -11.12
CA LYS A 440 -16.29 -3.44 -10.49
C LYS A 440 -16.46 -3.59 -8.98
N ALA A 441 -17.11 -2.64 -8.31
CA ALA A 441 -17.50 -2.79 -6.91
C ALA A 441 -18.53 -3.92 -6.73
N ALA A 442 -19.55 -3.99 -7.60
CA ALA A 442 -20.60 -5.00 -7.56
C ALA A 442 -20.07 -6.42 -7.80
N GLY A 443 -18.99 -6.59 -8.55
CA GLY A 443 -18.36 -7.88 -8.81
C GLY A 443 -17.62 -8.52 -7.64
N LYS A 444 -17.62 -7.91 -6.45
CA LYS A 444 -16.84 -8.36 -5.29
C LYS A 444 -17.69 -9.02 -4.23
N GLY A 445 -17.24 -10.17 -3.75
CA GLY A 445 -17.90 -10.95 -2.70
C GLY A 445 -19.38 -11.18 -3.01
N PHE A 446 -20.23 -10.87 -2.05
CA PHE A 446 -21.69 -11.03 -2.13
C PHE A 446 -22.41 -9.81 -2.73
N SER A 447 -21.69 -8.77 -3.17
CA SER A 447 -22.31 -7.50 -3.59
C SER A 447 -23.29 -7.67 -4.75
N ARG A 448 -22.95 -8.51 -5.74
CA ARG A 448 -23.83 -8.85 -6.86
C ARG A 448 -25.07 -9.61 -6.39
N GLN A 449 -24.87 -10.67 -5.60
CA GLN A 449 -25.96 -11.49 -5.07
C GLN A 449 -26.95 -10.66 -4.25
N ILE A 450 -26.46 -9.77 -3.38
CA ILE A 450 -27.29 -8.89 -2.55
C ILE A 450 -28.09 -7.91 -3.41
N ARG A 451 -27.48 -7.39 -4.49
CA ARG A 451 -28.16 -6.46 -5.41
C ARG A 451 -29.27 -7.15 -6.21
N GLU A 452 -29.01 -8.37 -6.67
CA GLU A 452 -29.96 -9.16 -7.46
C GLU A 452 -31.07 -9.78 -6.58
N ASN A 453 -30.75 -10.15 -5.33
CA ASN A 453 -31.69 -10.73 -4.38
C ASN A 453 -31.44 -10.21 -2.94
N PRO A 454 -32.04 -9.08 -2.53
CA PRO A 454 -31.88 -8.53 -1.18
C PRO A 454 -32.32 -9.49 -0.06
N ALA A 455 -33.20 -10.45 -0.32
CA ALA A 455 -33.61 -11.45 0.68
C ALA A 455 -32.45 -12.41 1.06
N SER A 456 -31.36 -12.45 0.29
CA SER A 456 -30.17 -13.25 0.61
C SER A 456 -29.28 -12.62 1.68
N ILE A 457 -29.52 -11.37 2.10
CA ILE A 457 -28.66 -10.64 3.05
C ILE A 457 -28.38 -11.45 4.33
N PRO A 458 -29.37 -12.02 5.04
CA PRO A 458 -29.10 -12.77 6.27
C PRO A 458 -28.17 -13.97 6.03
N TRP A 459 -28.37 -14.66 4.91
CA TRP A 459 -27.55 -15.80 4.53
C TRP A 459 -26.12 -15.39 4.16
N ALA A 460 -25.97 -14.33 3.35
CA ALA A 460 -24.67 -13.78 3.00
C ALA A 460 -23.88 -13.35 4.25
N MET A 461 -24.52 -12.67 5.21
CA MET A 461 -23.88 -12.27 6.47
C MET A 461 -23.35 -13.46 7.28
N ILE A 462 -24.09 -14.57 7.33
CA ILE A 462 -23.65 -15.82 7.99
C ILE A 462 -22.45 -16.43 7.26
N GLN A 463 -22.40 -16.33 5.94
CA GLN A 463 -21.35 -16.91 5.11
C GLN A 463 -20.06 -16.08 5.06
N VAL A 464 -20.11 -14.76 5.30
CA VAL A 464 -18.95 -13.84 5.20
C VAL A 464 -17.69 -14.37 5.90
N PRO A 465 -17.71 -14.81 7.17
CA PRO A 465 -16.49 -15.27 7.84
C PRO A 465 -15.83 -16.47 7.15
N TYR A 466 -16.63 -17.38 6.60
CA TYR A 466 -16.14 -18.55 5.87
C TYR A 466 -15.67 -18.16 4.46
N ALA A 467 -16.47 -17.37 3.74
CA ALA A 467 -16.17 -16.95 2.38
C ALA A 467 -14.91 -16.10 2.29
N THR A 468 -14.73 -15.14 3.21
CA THR A 468 -13.53 -14.30 3.26
C THR A 468 -12.28 -15.11 3.63
N ALA A 469 -12.39 -16.16 4.45
CA ALA A 469 -11.27 -16.99 4.88
C ALA A 469 -10.88 -18.12 3.91
N PHE A 470 -11.81 -18.65 3.10
CA PHE A 470 -11.57 -19.81 2.22
C PHE A 470 -11.86 -19.57 0.73
N HIS A 471 -12.69 -18.57 0.41
CA HIS A 471 -13.13 -18.23 -0.95
C HIS A 471 -12.76 -16.78 -1.29
N TRP A 472 -11.60 -16.32 -0.79
CA TRP A 472 -11.11 -14.97 -1.07
C TRP A 472 -10.77 -14.75 -2.54
N ILE A 473 -10.42 -15.82 -3.26
CA ILE A 473 -10.15 -15.81 -4.71
C ILE A 473 -11.46 -15.95 -5.48
N ALA A 474 -11.64 -15.14 -6.52
CA ALA A 474 -12.78 -15.28 -7.43
C ALA A 474 -12.74 -16.64 -8.15
N ARG A 475 -13.85 -17.39 -8.10
CA ARG A 475 -14.01 -18.66 -8.83
C ARG A 475 -15.23 -18.59 -9.71
N VAL A 476 -15.13 -19.17 -10.89
CA VAL A 476 -16.28 -19.31 -11.80
C VAL A 476 -16.76 -20.74 -11.72
N ASP A 477 -18.03 -20.92 -11.38
CA ASP A 477 -18.70 -22.21 -11.42
C ASP A 477 -18.79 -22.65 -12.88
N ALA A 478 -18.17 -23.80 -13.20
CA ALA A 478 -18.10 -24.30 -14.56
C ALA A 478 -19.46 -24.77 -15.12
N ARG A 479 -20.46 -25.02 -14.26
CA ARG A 479 -21.80 -25.49 -14.65
C ARG A 479 -22.79 -24.35 -14.80
N THR A 480 -22.75 -23.37 -13.90
CA THR A 480 -23.70 -22.24 -13.90
C THR A 480 -23.11 -20.98 -14.53
N GLY A 481 -21.79 -20.90 -14.69
CA GLY A 481 -21.09 -19.68 -15.09
C GLY A 481 -21.09 -18.60 -14.01
N GLU A 482 -21.60 -18.88 -12.81
CA GLU A 482 -21.68 -17.92 -11.72
C GLU A 482 -20.29 -17.67 -11.11
N VAL A 483 -19.98 -16.41 -10.85
CA VAL A 483 -18.76 -16.03 -10.13
C VAL A 483 -19.07 -16.04 -8.64
N TRP A 484 -18.34 -16.85 -7.87
CA TRP A 484 -18.46 -16.96 -6.42
C TRP A 484 -17.11 -16.65 -5.74
N GLY A 485 -17.16 -16.05 -4.56
CA GLY A 485 -15.96 -15.57 -3.86
C GLY A 485 -15.47 -14.22 -4.41
N GLY A 486 -14.15 -14.02 -4.45
CA GLY A 486 -13.57 -12.83 -5.08
C GLY A 486 -13.66 -11.58 -4.23
N PHE A 487 -12.88 -11.56 -3.15
CA PHE A 487 -12.73 -10.42 -2.24
C PHE A 487 -11.42 -9.65 -2.54
N GLU A 488 -11.19 -9.39 -3.83
CA GLU A 488 -9.92 -8.91 -4.41
C GLU A 488 -8.72 -9.86 -4.16
N ASP A 489 -8.95 -11.15 -3.99
CA ASP A 489 -7.89 -12.17 -3.86
C ASP A 489 -6.93 -11.93 -2.67
N HIS A 490 -7.32 -11.12 -1.68
CA HIS A 490 -6.55 -10.87 -0.46
C HIS A 490 -6.92 -11.87 0.64
N ASN A 491 -5.99 -12.72 1.04
CA ASN A 491 -6.22 -13.74 2.06
C ASN A 491 -6.26 -13.15 3.48
N ILE A 492 -7.37 -13.28 4.21
CA ILE A 492 -7.45 -12.87 5.64
C ILE A 492 -7.01 -13.98 6.62
N GLY A 493 -6.82 -15.21 6.13
CA GLY A 493 -6.45 -16.37 6.92
C GLY A 493 -7.59 -16.91 7.80
N VAL A 494 -7.29 -17.98 8.55
CA VAL A 494 -8.28 -18.70 9.36
C VAL A 494 -8.60 -18.03 10.69
N GLY A 495 -7.79 -17.04 11.11
CA GLY A 495 -7.91 -16.40 12.42
C GLY A 495 -9.25 -15.69 12.63
N CYS A 496 -9.75 -15.00 11.60
CA CYS A 496 -11.01 -14.27 11.69
C CYS A 496 -12.21 -15.22 11.87
N LEU A 497 -12.20 -16.36 11.17
CA LEU A 497 -13.21 -17.40 11.31
C LEU A 497 -13.22 -17.99 12.72
N LEU A 498 -12.04 -18.37 13.23
CA LEU A 498 -11.91 -18.98 14.57
C LEU A 498 -12.34 -18.02 15.69
N LEU A 499 -12.21 -16.71 15.47
CA LEU A 499 -12.63 -15.70 16.44
C LEU A 499 -14.11 -15.33 16.34
N THR A 500 -14.77 -15.54 15.19
CA THR A 500 -16.12 -15.05 14.90
C THR A 500 -17.16 -15.38 16.00
N PRO A 501 -17.30 -16.63 16.49
CA PRO A 501 -18.30 -16.95 17.52
C PRO A 501 -18.08 -16.15 18.82
N PHE A 502 -16.81 -15.95 19.20
CA PHE A 502 -16.44 -15.18 20.37
C PHE A 502 -16.66 -13.68 20.17
N LEU A 503 -16.45 -13.18 18.95
CA LEU A 503 -16.69 -11.77 18.60
C LEU A 503 -18.18 -11.42 18.66
N LEU A 504 -19.07 -12.28 18.16
CA LEU A 504 -20.51 -12.06 18.24
C LEU A 504 -21.00 -12.01 19.70
N GLY A 505 -20.57 -12.97 20.52
CA GLY A 505 -20.87 -12.97 21.95
C GLY A 505 -20.28 -11.75 22.69
N TRP A 506 -19.08 -11.32 22.29
CA TRP A 506 -18.42 -10.14 22.86
C TRP A 506 -19.13 -8.83 22.49
N ILE A 507 -19.55 -8.67 21.22
CA ILE A 507 -20.35 -7.52 20.75
C ILE A 507 -21.69 -7.48 21.47
N ALA A 508 -22.39 -8.60 21.58
CA ALA A 508 -23.66 -8.68 22.30
C ALA A 508 -23.50 -8.30 23.79
N LEU A 509 -22.44 -8.79 24.43
CA LEU A 509 -22.12 -8.43 25.83
C LEU A 509 -21.77 -6.94 25.98
N ALA A 510 -20.99 -6.39 25.06
CA ALA A 510 -20.62 -4.98 25.04
C ALA A 510 -21.86 -4.09 24.83
N ALA A 511 -22.76 -4.47 23.92
CA ALA A 511 -24.03 -3.80 23.70
C ALA A 511 -24.95 -3.92 24.92
N TRP A 512 -24.99 -5.07 25.60
CA TRP A 512 -25.79 -5.25 26.82
C TRP A 512 -25.27 -4.42 27.99
N ARG A 513 -23.94 -4.41 28.21
CA ARG A 513 -23.29 -3.72 29.33
C ARG A 513 -22.74 -2.34 28.97
N TRP A 514 -23.28 -1.72 27.94
CA TRP A 514 -22.71 -0.51 27.35
C TRP A 514 -22.60 0.68 28.31
N ARG A 515 -23.49 0.75 29.32
CA ARG A 515 -23.43 1.76 30.39
C ARG A 515 -22.35 1.46 31.44
N CYS A 516 -22.04 0.19 31.66
CA CYS A 516 -21.08 -0.25 32.68
C CYS A 516 -19.64 -0.29 32.13
N ASP A 517 -19.48 -0.58 30.85
CA ASP A 517 -18.19 -0.67 30.16
C ASP A 517 -18.24 0.08 28.82
N PRO A 518 -18.21 1.42 28.85
CA PRO A 518 -18.43 2.23 27.66
C PRO A 518 -17.29 2.07 26.64
N VAL A 519 -16.09 1.67 27.04
CA VAL A 519 -14.99 1.45 26.07
C VAL A 519 -15.18 0.16 25.28
N ARG A 520 -15.68 -0.93 25.90
CA ARG A 520 -16.07 -2.11 25.11
C ARG A 520 -17.22 -1.78 24.16
N ALA A 521 -18.20 -1.02 24.61
CA ALA A 521 -19.31 -0.58 23.75
C ALA A 521 -18.84 0.30 22.59
N LEU A 522 -17.89 1.22 22.81
CA LEU A 522 -17.26 2.03 21.77
C LEU A 522 -16.64 1.15 20.68
N MET A 523 -15.85 0.16 21.09
CA MET A 523 -15.19 -0.74 20.15
C MET A 523 -16.21 -1.62 19.41
N ALA A 524 -17.19 -2.19 20.11
CA ALA A 524 -18.27 -2.97 19.49
C ALA A 524 -19.08 -2.14 18.48
N PHE A 525 -19.37 -0.88 18.82
CA PHE A 525 -20.02 0.08 17.94
C PHE A 525 -19.20 0.33 16.67
N PHE A 526 -17.91 0.61 16.80
CA PHE A 526 -17.04 0.80 15.64
C PHE A 526 -16.87 -0.46 14.79
N MET A 527 -16.78 -1.64 15.42
CA MET A 527 -16.73 -2.91 14.70
C MET A 527 -18.00 -3.14 13.89
N ALA A 528 -19.18 -2.90 14.48
CA ALA A 528 -20.46 -3.04 13.79
C ALA A 528 -20.59 -2.02 12.65
N ALA A 529 -20.20 -0.77 12.88
CA ALA A 529 -20.22 0.27 11.86
C ALA A 529 -19.28 -0.05 10.69
N TYR A 530 -18.07 -0.53 10.97
CA TYR A 530 -17.09 -0.91 9.95
C TYR A 530 -17.55 -2.13 9.16
N ALA A 531 -18.06 -3.17 9.84
CA ALA A 531 -18.61 -4.35 9.19
C ALA A 531 -19.80 -4.00 8.29
N GLY A 532 -20.71 -3.15 8.75
CA GLY A 532 -21.84 -2.65 7.94
C GLY A 532 -21.37 -1.84 6.74
N LEU A 533 -20.44 -0.90 6.93
CA LEU A 533 -19.88 -0.10 5.84
C LEU A 533 -19.26 -1.01 4.78
N TRP A 534 -18.41 -1.95 5.18
CA TRP A 534 -17.77 -2.89 4.26
C TRP A 534 -18.79 -3.77 3.52
N PHE A 535 -19.74 -4.35 4.24
CA PHE A 535 -20.71 -5.30 3.70
C PHE A 535 -21.64 -4.66 2.66
N PHE A 536 -22.12 -3.43 2.92
CA PHE A 536 -23.05 -2.72 2.04
C PHE A 536 -22.37 -1.82 0.99
N SER A 537 -21.04 -1.75 0.97
CA SER A 537 -20.31 -0.96 -0.03
C SER A 537 -19.35 -1.81 -0.86
N TYR A 538 -18.07 -1.83 -0.50
CA TYR A 538 -16.99 -2.41 -1.29
C TYR A 538 -16.36 -3.59 -0.55
N GLN A 539 -16.75 -4.81 -0.94
CA GLN A 539 -16.36 -6.05 -0.26
C GLN A 539 -14.95 -6.52 -0.63
N SER A 540 -13.95 -5.71 -0.29
CA SER A 540 -12.53 -6.05 -0.41
C SER A 540 -11.94 -6.53 0.91
N ASN A 541 -11.23 -7.64 0.93
CA ASN A 541 -10.62 -8.16 2.15
C ASN A 541 -9.54 -7.24 2.74
N ARG A 542 -8.83 -6.43 1.94
CA ARG A 542 -7.88 -5.42 2.47
C ARG A 542 -8.59 -4.33 3.27
N PHE A 543 -9.84 -4.01 2.93
CA PHE A 543 -10.58 -2.97 3.65
C PHE A 543 -11.05 -3.43 5.04
N LEU A 544 -11.01 -4.74 5.33
CA LEU A 544 -11.31 -5.28 6.66
C LEU A 544 -10.19 -5.06 7.67
N ILE A 545 -8.97 -4.67 7.28
CA ILE A 545 -7.81 -4.56 8.19
C ILE A 545 -8.13 -3.81 9.50
N PRO A 546 -8.81 -2.65 9.51
CA PRO A 546 -9.17 -1.98 10.76
C PRO A 546 -10.17 -2.79 11.61
N LEU A 547 -11.15 -3.45 10.99
CA LEU A 547 -12.04 -4.37 11.70
C LEU A 547 -11.28 -5.55 12.31
N LEU A 548 -10.34 -6.14 11.55
CA LEU A 548 -9.53 -7.27 12.01
C LEU A 548 -8.66 -6.91 13.21
N GLY A 549 -8.09 -5.69 13.24
CA GLY A 549 -7.33 -5.23 14.41
C GLY A 549 -8.20 -5.10 15.66
N LEU A 550 -9.40 -4.52 15.55
CA LEU A 550 -10.35 -4.48 16.67
C LEU A 550 -10.84 -5.88 17.08
N ALA A 551 -11.00 -6.79 16.12
CA ALA A 551 -11.32 -8.20 16.40
C ALA A 551 -10.21 -8.90 17.21
N CYS A 552 -8.93 -8.63 16.93
CA CYS A 552 -7.81 -9.13 17.73
C CYS A 552 -7.86 -8.59 19.17
N VAL A 553 -8.22 -7.31 19.36
CA VAL A 553 -8.42 -6.70 20.68
C VAL A 553 -9.57 -7.39 21.44
N ALA A 554 -10.72 -7.56 20.78
CA ALA A 554 -11.89 -8.23 21.35
C ALA A 554 -11.62 -9.70 21.71
N GLY A 555 -10.88 -10.43 20.86
CA GLY A 555 -10.45 -11.81 21.13
C GLY A 555 -9.60 -11.91 22.40
N ALA A 556 -8.62 -11.01 22.57
CA ALA A 556 -7.80 -10.95 23.77
C ALA A 556 -8.60 -10.59 25.04
N ASP A 557 -9.54 -9.65 24.94
CA ASP A 557 -10.42 -9.31 26.06
C ASP A 557 -11.41 -10.45 26.42
N CYS A 558 -11.88 -11.20 25.41
CA CYS A 558 -12.70 -12.39 25.62
C CYS A 558 -11.90 -13.48 26.37
N ALA A 559 -10.67 -13.77 25.92
CA ALA A 559 -9.77 -14.71 26.59
C ALA A 559 -9.54 -14.34 28.07
N ARG A 560 -9.34 -13.05 28.34
CA ARG A 560 -9.20 -12.52 29.72
C ARG A 560 -10.47 -12.72 30.54
N SER A 561 -11.61 -12.30 30.00
CA SER A 561 -12.90 -12.35 30.70
C SER A 561 -13.27 -13.79 31.07
N MET A 562 -12.99 -14.75 30.20
CA MET A 562 -13.20 -16.18 30.47
C MET A 562 -12.22 -16.72 31.52
N THR A 563 -10.96 -16.26 31.52
CA THR A 563 -9.97 -16.67 32.53
C THR A 563 -10.40 -16.24 33.93
N GLN A 564 -10.99 -15.04 34.06
CA GLN A 564 -11.49 -14.53 35.34
C GLN A 564 -12.72 -15.31 35.84
N ARG A 565 -13.63 -15.71 34.93
CA ARG A 565 -14.88 -16.39 35.28
C ARG A 565 -14.71 -17.87 35.61
N TRP A 566 -13.87 -18.58 34.86
CA TRP A 566 -13.77 -20.05 34.94
C TRP A 566 -12.40 -20.54 35.41
N GLY A 567 -11.53 -19.63 35.83
CA GLY A 567 -10.17 -19.95 36.26
C GLY A 567 -9.27 -20.42 35.11
N ALA A 568 -8.01 -20.72 35.44
CA ALA A 568 -7.03 -21.18 34.48
C ALA A 568 -6.97 -22.71 34.33
N GLY A 569 -8.05 -23.43 34.64
CA GLY A 569 -8.12 -24.90 34.57
C GLY A 569 -7.85 -25.45 33.17
N ARG A 570 -7.42 -26.73 33.06
CA ARG A 570 -7.04 -27.37 31.78
C ARG A 570 -8.15 -27.35 30.72
N LEU A 571 -9.42 -27.39 31.13
CA LEU A 571 -10.59 -27.37 30.25
C LEU A 571 -11.30 -26.00 30.20
N SER A 572 -10.67 -24.92 30.68
CA SER A 572 -11.30 -23.59 30.65
C SER A 572 -11.45 -23.07 29.21
N PRO A 573 -12.61 -22.52 28.82
CA PRO A 573 -12.83 -21.87 27.51
C PRO A 573 -11.83 -20.75 27.19
N ALA A 574 -11.25 -20.12 28.21
CA ALA A 574 -10.16 -19.17 28.05
C ALA A 574 -8.92 -19.76 27.36
N ARG A 575 -8.53 -20.98 27.74
CA ARG A 575 -7.38 -21.68 27.12
C ARG A 575 -7.67 -22.00 25.66
N TRP A 576 -8.91 -22.32 25.32
CA TRP A 576 -9.32 -22.58 23.93
C TRP A 576 -9.24 -21.32 23.07
N ILE A 577 -9.67 -20.15 23.58
CA ILE A 577 -9.52 -18.87 22.84
C ILE A 577 -8.04 -18.54 22.64
N TRP A 578 -7.22 -18.70 23.69
CA TRP A 578 -5.77 -18.54 23.61
C TRP A 578 -5.15 -19.48 22.56
N ALA A 579 -5.51 -20.76 22.59
CA ALA A 579 -5.03 -21.76 21.66
C ALA A 579 -5.49 -21.48 20.23
N ALA A 580 -6.73 -21.02 20.04
CA ALA A 580 -7.27 -20.63 18.73
C ALA A 580 -6.52 -19.42 18.16
N MET A 581 -6.29 -18.37 18.96
CA MET A 581 -5.51 -17.20 18.53
C MET A 581 -4.06 -17.56 18.20
N LEU A 582 -3.40 -18.33 19.06
CA LEU A 582 -2.02 -18.73 18.84
C LEU A 582 -1.90 -19.68 17.63
N GLY A 583 -2.79 -20.68 17.54
CA GLY A 583 -2.86 -21.61 16.42
C GLY A 583 -3.14 -20.91 15.10
N ALA A 584 -4.09 -19.97 15.07
CA ALA A 584 -4.34 -19.10 13.92
C ALA A 584 -3.11 -18.29 13.53
N SER A 585 -2.44 -17.68 14.52
CA SER A 585 -1.21 -16.90 14.28
C SER A 585 -0.11 -17.78 13.69
N MET A 586 0.05 -19.01 14.17
CA MET A 586 1.03 -19.96 13.64
C MET A 586 0.69 -20.42 12.21
N LEU A 587 -0.55 -20.83 11.96
CA LEU A 587 -1.01 -21.26 10.64
C LEU A 587 -0.86 -20.13 9.60
N ASN A 588 -1.27 -18.92 9.97
CA ASN A 588 -1.12 -17.78 9.07
C ASN A 588 0.35 -17.37 8.90
N ALA A 589 1.19 -17.44 9.94
CA ALA A 589 2.63 -17.19 9.81
C ALA A 589 3.31 -18.23 8.90
N ILE A 590 2.92 -19.50 8.98
CA ILE A 590 3.38 -20.55 8.05
C ILE A 590 2.95 -20.22 6.62
N TRP A 591 1.70 -19.76 6.43
CA TRP A 591 1.23 -19.31 5.13
C TRP A 591 2.06 -18.14 4.61
N ILE A 592 2.36 -17.13 5.44
CA ILE A 592 3.19 -15.98 5.06
C ILE A 592 4.59 -16.45 4.65
N VAL A 593 5.25 -17.29 5.44
CA VAL A 593 6.58 -17.79 5.12
C VAL A 593 6.54 -18.57 3.81
N ARG A 594 5.59 -19.50 3.65
CA ARG A 594 5.38 -20.26 2.42
C ARG A 594 5.17 -19.34 1.23
N TRP A 595 4.32 -18.33 1.36
CA TRP A 595 4.03 -17.37 0.31
C TRP A 595 5.29 -16.62 -0.10
N VAL A 596 6.03 -16.04 0.85
CA VAL A 596 7.28 -15.31 0.59
C VAL A 596 8.33 -16.20 -0.08
N THR A 597 8.46 -17.45 0.34
CA THR A 597 9.54 -18.35 -0.15
C THR A 597 9.19 -19.11 -1.42
N LEU A 598 7.90 -19.37 -1.69
CA LEU A 598 7.46 -20.30 -2.74
C LEU A 598 6.45 -19.73 -3.73
N GLU A 599 5.68 -18.69 -3.39
CA GLU A 599 4.57 -18.20 -4.23
C GLU A 599 4.76 -16.75 -4.72
N ALA A 600 5.44 -15.91 -3.94
CA ALA A 600 5.73 -14.54 -4.31
C ALA A 600 6.62 -14.55 -5.56
N SER A 601 6.10 -13.97 -6.65
CA SER A 601 6.76 -13.93 -7.94
C SER A 601 6.88 -12.48 -8.42
N PRO A 602 8.11 -11.96 -8.62
CA PRO A 602 9.39 -12.62 -8.38
C PRO A 602 9.72 -12.77 -6.89
N ALA A 603 10.60 -13.72 -6.55
CA ALA A 603 10.97 -13.98 -5.17
C ALA A 603 11.61 -12.73 -4.53
N PRO A 604 11.16 -12.29 -3.34
CA PRO A 604 11.61 -11.03 -2.74
C PRO A 604 12.98 -11.11 -2.07
N LEU A 605 13.40 -12.30 -1.61
CA LEU A 605 14.64 -12.46 -0.84
C LEU A 605 15.90 -12.29 -1.69
N PRO A 606 16.02 -12.85 -2.91
CA PRO A 606 17.22 -12.68 -3.73
C PRO A 606 17.59 -11.22 -4.00
N VAL A 607 16.61 -10.37 -4.39
CA VAL A 607 16.88 -8.95 -4.65
C VAL A 607 17.26 -8.17 -3.39
N THR A 608 16.58 -8.44 -2.26
CA THR A 608 16.82 -7.72 -1.01
C THR A 608 18.16 -8.10 -0.38
N LEU A 609 18.58 -9.34 -0.53
CA LEU A 609 19.87 -9.85 -0.04
C LEU A 609 21.04 -9.54 -0.99
N GLY A 610 20.76 -8.93 -2.16
CA GLY A 610 21.77 -8.56 -3.15
C GLY A 610 22.21 -9.69 -4.08
N PHE A 611 21.50 -10.82 -4.11
CA PHE A 611 21.75 -11.93 -5.03
C PHE A 611 21.11 -11.75 -6.42
N GLN A 612 20.14 -10.84 -6.55
CA GLN A 612 19.51 -10.46 -7.82
C GLN A 612 19.61 -8.95 -7.98
N SER A 613 19.89 -8.47 -9.20
CA SER A 613 19.90 -7.03 -9.46
C SER A 613 18.48 -6.47 -9.45
N ARG A 614 18.37 -5.16 -9.20
CA ARG A 614 17.09 -4.44 -9.26
C ARG A 614 16.43 -4.57 -10.63
N ASP A 615 17.20 -4.39 -11.70
CA ASP A 615 16.68 -4.47 -13.07
C ASP A 615 16.24 -5.88 -13.44
N ASP A 616 16.96 -6.93 -13.01
CA ASP A 616 16.54 -8.31 -13.24
C ASP A 616 15.23 -8.61 -12.49
N TYR A 617 15.10 -8.12 -11.26
CA TYR A 617 13.87 -8.24 -10.49
C TYR A 617 12.71 -7.55 -11.21
N LEU A 618 12.87 -6.29 -11.64
CA LEU A 618 11.83 -5.53 -12.31
C LEU A 618 11.48 -6.09 -13.69
N ASN A 619 12.46 -6.52 -14.49
CA ASN A 619 12.20 -7.18 -15.78
C ASN A 619 11.45 -8.51 -15.62
N SER A 620 11.68 -9.24 -14.54
CA SER A 620 10.94 -10.47 -14.25
C SER A 620 9.52 -10.21 -13.72
N ALA A 621 9.31 -9.10 -13.00
CA ALA A 621 8.01 -8.71 -12.45
C ALA A 621 7.10 -8.00 -13.46
N LEU A 622 7.67 -7.10 -14.26
CA LEU A 622 6.97 -6.11 -15.06
C LEU A 622 7.45 -6.20 -16.50
N PRO A 623 6.72 -6.89 -17.40
CA PRO A 623 7.09 -7.05 -18.81
C PRO A 623 7.34 -5.71 -19.53
N GLN A 624 6.62 -4.65 -19.13
CA GLN A 624 6.74 -3.32 -19.69
C GLN A 624 7.95 -2.53 -19.18
N TYR A 625 8.60 -2.94 -18.07
CA TYR A 625 9.66 -2.16 -17.42
C TYR A 625 10.85 -1.87 -18.35
N ARG A 626 11.24 -2.85 -19.19
CA ARG A 626 12.33 -2.67 -20.16
C ARG A 626 12.06 -1.50 -21.10
N PHE A 627 10.81 -1.29 -21.52
CA PHE A 627 10.44 -0.18 -22.39
C PHE A 627 10.42 1.13 -21.61
N LEU A 628 9.77 1.15 -20.45
CA LEU A 628 9.64 2.35 -19.62
C LEU A 628 11.01 2.91 -19.19
N SER A 629 11.95 2.03 -18.81
CA SER A 629 13.29 2.42 -18.37
C SER A 629 14.18 3.00 -19.49
N VAL A 630 13.88 2.69 -20.74
CA VAL A 630 14.65 3.21 -21.90
C VAL A 630 14.02 4.49 -22.46
N MET A 631 12.73 4.76 -22.17
CA MET A 631 12.05 6.01 -22.59
C MET A 631 12.79 7.27 -22.15
N ASP A 632 13.43 7.24 -20.98
CA ASP A 632 14.22 8.38 -20.48
C ASP A 632 15.40 8.77 -21.36
N ARG A 633 15.88 7.83 -22.18
CA ARG A 633 16.99 8.02 -23.11
C ARG A 633 16.52 8.25 -24.55
N LEU A 634 15.30 7.83 -24.87
CA LEU A 634 14.71 7.95 -26.20
C LEU A 634 13.95 9.26 -26.38
N VAL A 635 13.23 9.70 -25.34
CA VAL A 635 12.36 10.87 -25.40
C VAL A 635 13.15 12.13 -25.05
N GLU A 636 13.21 13.08 -25.97
CA GLU A 636 13.92 14.33 -25.75
C GLU A 636 13.22 15.20 -24.68
N PRO A 637 13.97 16.05 -23.94
CA PRO A 637 13.38 16.98 -23.00
C PRO A 637 12.30 17.87 -23.64
N GLY A 638 11.09 17.85 -23.08
CA GLY A 638 9.93 18.61 -23.56
C GLY A 638 9.03 17.84 -24.52
N GLU A 639 9.47 16.68 -25.01
CA GLU A 639 8.63 15.73 -25.74
C GLU A 639 7.89 14.79 -24.79
N GLY A 640 6.86 14.13 -25.29
CA GLY A 640 6.03 13.21 -24.51
C GLY A 640 5.65 11.92 -25.23
N VAL A 641 5.12 10.99 -24.44
CA VAL A 641 4.66 9.66 -24.88
C VAL A 641 3.18 9.48 -24.59
N LEU A 642 2.38 9.06 -25.57
CA LEU A 642 1.00 8.61 -25.32
C LEU A 642 1.01 7.13 -24.95
N PHE A 643 0.44 6.77 -23.80
CA PHE A 643 0.26 5.37 -23.40
C PHE A 643 -1.09 4.85 -23.88
N VAL A 644 -1.05 3.70 -24.56
CA VAL A 644 -2.23 2.97 -25.01
C VAL A 644 -2.21 1.59 -24.40
N GLY A 645 -3.17 1.33 -23.51
CA GLY A 645 -3.23 0.08 -22.74
C GLY A 645 -2.29 0.01 -21.56
N GLU A 646 -1.54 1.06 -21.22
CA GLU A 646 -0.71 1.10 -20.02
C GLU A 646 -1.15 2.25 -19.10
N HIS A 647 -1.27 1.94 -17.81
CA HIS A 647 -1.72 2.87 -16.76
C HIS A 647 -0.65 3.11 -15.68
N ARG A 648 0.42 2.29 -15.68
CA ARG A 648 1.49 2.28 -14.67
C ARG A 648 2.64 3.19 -15.12
N GLY A 649 2.46 4.50 -14.92
CA GLY A 649 3.42 5.54 -15.32
C GLY A 649 4.67 5.67 -14.44
N TYR A 650 4.71 5.01 -13.28
CA TYR A 650 5.77 5.22 -12.29
C TYR A 650 7.19 5.08 -12.87
N TYR A 651 7.54 3.95 -13.51
CA TYR A 651 8.90 3.77 -14.05
C TYR A 651 9.20 4.57 -15.35
N CYS A 652 8.32 5.49 -15.76
CA CYS A 652 8.57 6.40 -16.87
C CYS A 652 9.05 7.75 -16.32
N GLY A 653 10.32 8.09 -16.56
CA GLY A 653 10.84 9.41 -16.21
C GLY A 653 10.41 10.48 -17.23
N ALA A 654 10.25 10.14 -18.50
CA ALA A 654 9.73 11.05 -19.53
C ALA A 654 8.32 11.59 -19.21
N ARG A 655 7.92 12.67 -19.89
CA ARG A 655 6.52 13.15 -19.85
C ARG A 655 5.65 12.14 -20.58
N TYR A 656 4.55 11.72 -19.95
CA TYR A 656 3.62 10.79 -20.57
C TYR A 656 2.17 11.26 -20.41
N LEU A 657 1.33 10.81 -21.34
CA LEU A 657 -0.11 10.98 -21.32
C LEU A 657 -0.72 9.61 -21.13
N THR A 658 -1.43 9.43 -20.02
CA THR A 658 -2.13 8.19 -19.69
C THR A 658 -3.42 8.52 -18.96
N SER A 659 -4.21 7.49 -18.67
CA SER A 659 -5.36 7.55 -17.78
C SER A 659 -5.20 6.52 -16.68
N ASP A 660 -5.81 6.74 -15.53
CA ASP A 660 -6.06 5.66 -14.59
C ASP A 660 -7.01 4.62 -15.21
N TRP A 661 -7.01 3.39 -14.68
CA TRP A 661 -7.82 2.28 -15.20
C TRP A 661 -9.33 2.57 -15.22
N PHE A 662 -9.83 3.33 -14.24
CA PHE A 662 -11.26 3.66 -14.17
C PHE A 662 -11.62 4.90 -14.97
N ASP A 663 -10.62 5.71 -15.32
CA ASP A 663 -10.78 6.90 -16.15
C ASP A 663 -10.97 6.53 -17.62
N THR A 664 -11.54 7.46 -18.38
CA THR A 664 -11.67 7.33 -19.83
C THR A 664 -10.26 7.23 -20.44
N PRO A 665 -9.95 6.17 -21.22
CA PRO A 665 -8.62 6.01 -21.81
C PRO A 665 -8.23 7.25 -22.61
N ARG A 666 -7.00 7.75 -22.43
CA ARG A 666 -6.59 9.03 -23.00
C ARG A 666 -6.72 9.07 -24.53
N ILE A 667 -6.42 7.95 -25.20
CA ILE A 667 -6.63 7.84 -26.66
C ILE A 667 -8.12 7.96 -27.04
N LEU A 668 -9.03 7.41 -26.24
CA LEU A 668 -10.47 7.53 -26.50
C LEU A 668 -10.95 8.97 -26.25
N ALA A 669 -10.43 9.64 -25.22
CA ALA A 669 -10.70 11.06 -25.00
C ALA A 669 -10.26 11.90 -26.21
N LEU A 670 -9.04 11.68 -26.73
CA LEU A 670 -8.55 12.35 -27.93
C LEU A 670 -9.43 12.09 -29.16
N ILE A 671 -9.90 10.85 -29.38
CA ILE A 671 -10.82 10.52 -30.47
C ILE A 671 -12.13 11.29 -30.34
N ARG A 672 -12.66 11.45 -29.12
CA ARG A 672 -13.89 12.20 -28.85
C ARG A 672 -13.72 13.71 -28.99
N GLU A 673 -12.54 14.23 -28.64
CA GLU A 673 -12.20 15.66 -28.68
C GLU A 673 -11.90 16.15 -30.11
N THR A 674 -11.53 15.26 -31.03
CA THR A 674 -11.15 15.64 -32.40
C THR A 674 -12.13 15.11 -33.46
N PRO A 675 -12.33 15.85 -34.56
CA PRO A 675 -13.25 15.43 -35.63
C PRO A 675 -12.75 14.18 -36.38
N ASP A 676 -11.44 14.07 -36.59
CA ASP A 676 -10.79 12.98 -37.34
C ASP A 676 -9.37 12.69 -36.81
N ASN A 677 -8.70 11.71 -37.41
CA ASN A 677 -7.36 11.29 -36.99
C ASN A 677 -6.28 12.28 -37.41
N ASP A 678 -6.47 13.10 -38.43
CA ASP A 678 -5.50 14.13 -38.81
C ASP A 678 -5.46 15.26 -37.77
N ALA A 679 -6.64 15.68 -37.30
CA ALA A 679 -6.77 16.60 -36.18
C ALA A 679 -6.21 15.99 -34.87
N LEU A 680 -6.37 14.68 -34.67
CA LEU A 680 -5.76 13.97 -33.54
C LEU A 680 -4.24 14.02 -33.58
N PHE A 681 -3.61 13.67 -34.71
CA PHE A 681 -2.16 13.78 -34.86
C PHE A 681 -1.68 15.23 -34.72
N ALA A 682 -2.39 16.19 -35.29
CA ALA A 682 -2.07 17.62 -35.11
C ALA A 682 -2.17 18.06 -33.64
N GLN A 683 -3.09 17.50 -32.86
CA GLN A 683 -3.16 17.72 -31.41
C GLN A 683 -1.97 17.10 -30.67
N LEU A 684 -1.61 15.85 -30.98
CA LEU A 684 -0.43 15.20 -30.40
C LEU A 684 0.85 15.99 -30.70
N GLU A 685 1.02 16.47 -31.93
CA GLU A 685 2.15 17.32 -32.33
C GLU A 685 2.17 18.65 -31.56
N ARG A 686 1.01 19.31 -31.38
CA ARG A 686 0.89 20.53 -30.56
C ARG A 686 1.23 20.28 -29.09
N GLU A 687 0.83 19.14 -28.54
CA GLU A 687 1.16 18.73 -27.18
C GLU A 687 2.61 18.22 -27.04
N ARG A 688 3.37 18.18 -28.14
CA ARG A 688 4.74 17.65 -28.27
C ARG A 688 4.86 16.17 -27.95
N VAL A 689 3.81 15.40 -28.22
CA VAL A 689 3.82 13.94 -28.11
C VAL A 689 4.41 13.36 -29.39
N ARG A 690 5.62 12.80 -29.29
CA ARG A 690 6.33 12.18 -30.43
C ARG A 690 6.24 10.68 -30.45
N TYR A 691 5.98 10.06 -29.31
CA TYR A 691 5.99 8.61 -29.16
C TYR A 691 4.63 8.10 -28.72
N VAL A 692 4.29 6.89 -29.17
CA VAL A 692 3.11 6.15 -28.71
C VAL A 692 3.58 4.80 -28.20
N PHE A 693 3.26 4.50 -26.95
CA PHE A 693 3.58 3.21 -26.32
C PHE A 693 2.34 2.33 -26.26
N PHE A 694 2.35 1.25 -27.03
CA PHE A 694 1.30 0.24 -27.05
C PHE A 694 1.66 -0.94 -26.14
N ASN A 695 0.90 -1.15 -25.07
CA ASN A 695 0.99 -2.35 -24.26
C ASN A 695 -0.10 -3.36 -24.66
N TYR A 696 0.17 -4.12 -25.73
CA TYR A 696 -0.77 -5.12 -26.25
C TYR A 696 -1.11 -6.22 -25.23
N ARG A 697 -0.16 -6.59 -24.37
CA ARG A 697 -0.40 -7.61 -23.33
C ARG A 697 -1.46 -7.14 -22.35
N GLU A 698 -1.37 -5.91 -21.90
CA GLU A 698 -2.35 -5.35 -20.96
C GLU A 698 -3.71 -5.15 -21.66
N LEU A 699 -3.74 -4.68 -22.91
CA LEU A 699 -4.97 -4.63 -23.72
C LEU A 699 -5.64 -6.00 -23.86
N ALA A 700 -4.85 -7.07 -23.95
CA ALA A 700 -5.33 -8.45 -24.00
C ALA A 700 -5.79 -8.99 -22.63
N LEU A 701 -5.20 -8.57 -21.50
CA LEU A 701 -5.63 -8.97 -20.16
C LEU A 701 -7.06 -8.51 -19.81
N TYR A 702 -7.63 -7.59 -20.58
CA TYR A 702 -9.03 -7.17 -20.47
C TYR A 702 -10.04 -8.20 -21.04
N LEU A 703 -9.61 -9.38 -21.49
CA LEU A 703 -10.47 -10.49 -21.95
C LEU A 703 -11.27 -11.08 -20.78
N ASP A 704 -12.61 -11.01 -20.86
CA ASP A 704 -13.50 -11.88 -20.06
C ASP A 704 -13.28 -13.34 -20.50
N LEU A 705 -12.35 -14.06 -19.85
CA LEU A 705 -12.14 -15.48 -20.12
C LEU A 705 -11.79 -16.25 -18.82
N PRO A 706 -12.79 -16.80 -18.12
CA PRO A 706 -12.59 -17.82 -17.10
C PRO A 706 -12.17 -19.19 -17.67
N LEU A 707 -12.18 -19.38 -19.00
CA LEU A 707 -12.09 -20.71 -19.63
C LEU A 707 -10.69 -21.11 -20.16
N LEU A 708 -9.70 -20.22 -20.16
CA LEU A 708 -8.39 -20.52 -20.78
C LEU A 708 -7.30 -21.01 -19.82
N PHE A 709 -7.52 -20.94 -18.50
CA PHE A 709 -6.52 -21.33 -17.51
C PHE A 709 -6.51 -22.82 -17.13
N SER A 710 -7.41 -23.65 -17.67
CA SER A 710 -7.38 -25.11 -17.45
C SER A 710 -6.59 -25.91 -18.51
N GLY A 711 -6.08 -25.27 -19.56
CA GLY A 711 -5.45 -25.97 -20.70
C GLY A 711 -4.00 -25.60 -21.03
N LEU A 712 -3.50 -24.44 -20.57
CA LEU A 712 -2.16 -23.96 -20.91
C LEU A 712 -1.21 -24.03 -19.70
N SER A 713 -1.14 -25.21 -19.09
CA SER A 713 0.03 -25.60 -18.32
C SER A 713 1.02 -26.29 -19.25
N ARG A 714 2.21 -25.69 -19.37
CA ARG A 714 3.44 -26.28 -19.92
C ARG A 714 3.46 -26.40 -21.45
N HIS A 715 4.45 -25.72 -22.04
CA HIS A 715 4.91 -25.77 -23.44
C HIS A 715 4.25 -24.82 -24.45
N GLY A 716 5.10 -24.14 -25.23
CA GLY A 716 4.76 -23.65 -26.56
C GLY A 716 4.75 -22.13 -26.74
N VAL A 717 5.91 -21.47 -26.62
CA VAL A 717 6.13 -20.22 -27.38
C VAL A 717 6.13 -20.60 -28.85
N SER A 718 5.17 -20.07 -29.61
CA SER A 718 5.14 -20.16 -31.07
C SER A 718 5.41 -18.77 -31.63
N TRP A 719 6.57 -18.61 -32.27
CA TRP A 719 6.83 -17.55 -33.25
C TRP A 719 6.83 -18.25 -34.61
N SER A 720 5.97 -17.82 -35.52
CA SER A 720 5.95 -18.34 -36.88
C SER A 720 7.21 -17.88 -37.62
N SER A 721 8.05 -18.84 -38.01
CA SER A 721 8.89 -18.74 -39.20
C SER A 721 7.99 -18.75 -40.44
N VAL A 722 8.47 -18.39 -41.64
CA VAL A 722 8.97 -19.39 -42.59
C VAL A 722 9.64 -18.68 -43.79
N LYS A 723 10.68 -19.33 -44.31
CA LYS A 723 11.43 -19.04 -45.54
C LYS A 723 10.72 -19.68 -46.78
N PRO A 724 11.14 -19.37 -48.02
CA PRO A 724 10.29 -18.92 -49.13
C PRO A 724 9.42 -20.01 -49.81
N LEU A 725 8.37 -19.54 -50.49
CA LEU A 725 7.65 -20.27 -51.55
C LEU A 725 8.45 -20.20 -52.85
N ASP A 726 8.78 -21.36 -53.42
CA ASP A 726 8.98 -21.52 -54.86
C ASP A 726 7.94 -22.52 -55.38
N GLN A 727 7.39 -22.23 -56.55
CA GLN A 727 6.40 -23.07 -57.24
C GLN A 727 7.09 -24.20 -58.00
N THR A 728 6.57 -25.44 -57.92
CA THR A 728 6.22 -26.36 -59.05
C THR A 728 5.89 -27.79 -58.55
N ASP A 729 4.63 -28.21 -58.75
CA ASP A 729 4.03 -29.52 -59.15
C ASP A 729 4.51 -30.91 -58.59
N PRO A 730 3.78 -32.05 -58.81
CA PRO A 730 3.43 -33.01 -57.76
C PRO A 730 4.06 -34.41 -57.95
N THR A 731 4.21 -35.21 -56.88
CA THR A 731 4.05 -36.70 -56.86
C THR A 731 4.59 -37.33 -55.57
N ASP A 732 3.79 -38.28 -55.06
CA ASP A 732 4.12 -39.56 -54.44
C ASP A 732 4.66 -39.79 -53.00
N HIS A 733 3.92 -40.70 -52.34
CA HIS A 733 4.27 -41.84 -51.47
C HIS A 733 5.00 -41.73 -50.11
N THR A 734 4.24 -42.13 -49.06
CA THR A 734 4.50 -43.17 -48.01
C THR A 734 5.34 -42.91 -46.72
N ASP A 735 4.76 -43.44 -45.61
CA ASP A 735 5.32 -44.05 -44.37
C ASP A 735 6.12 -43.21 -43.35
N ARG A 736 5.67 -43.04 -42.08
CA ARG A 736 5.66 -43.94 -40.88
C ARG A 736 6.97 -44.01 -40.08
N THR A 737 6.85 -43.75 -38.75
CA THR A 737 7.61 -44.31 -37.60
C THR A 737 9.12 -43.92 -37.49
N SER A 738 9.83 -43.75 -36.36
CA SER A 738 9.66 -44.00 -34.92
C SER A 738 10.87 -43.43 -34.11
N ARG A 739 10.74 -43.42 -32.76
CA ARG A 739 11.77 -43.66 -31.69
C ARG A 739 12.70 -42.55 -31.16
N MET A 740 12.42 -42.15 -29.90
CA MET A 740 13.22 -42.41 -28.66
C MET A 740 14.70 -42.84 -28.82
N ASP A 741 15.68 -42.14 -28.20
CA ASP A 741 16.18 -42.35 -26.83
C ASP A 741 17.51 -41.60 -26.50
N HIS A 742 17.65 -41.24 -25.21
CA HIS A 742 18.85 -41.24 -24.34
C HIS A 742 19.99 -40.18 -24.33
N PHE A 743 20.06 -39.50 -23.17
CA PHE A 743 21.15 -39.37 -22.16
C PHE A 743 22.51 -38.65 -22.40
N SER A 744 22.70 -37.64 -21.54
CA SER A 744 23.84 -37.31 -20.64
C SER A 744 25.20 -36.78 -21.12
N ASP A 745 25.60 -35.72 -20.39
CA ASP A 745 26.90 -35.40 -19.80
C ASP A 745 27.82 -34.29 -20.36
N MET A 746 28.01 -33.32 -19.45
CA MET A 746 29.21 -32.57 -19.05
C MET A 746 29.98 -31.65 -19.99
N GLU A 747 30.02 -30.38 -19.55
CA GLU A 747 31.19 -29.51 -19.40
C GLU A 747 32.44 -29.78 -20.27
N SER A 748 32.69 -28.90 -21.25
CA SER A 748 33.88 -28.04 -21.30
C SER A 748 34.06 -27.41 -22.70
N SER A 749 34.05 -26.08 -22.77
CA SER A 749 35.03 -25.29 -23.52
C SER A 749 34.64 -23.82 -23.51
N ARG A 750 35.51 -23.03 -22.87
CA ARG A 750 35.58 -21.58 -23.00
C ARG A 750 36.28 -21.23 -24.32
N HIS A 751 35.97 -20.03 -24.82
CA HIS A 751 36.67 -19.25 -25.85
C HIS A 751 36.35 -19.58 -27.32
N ASN A 752 35.54 -18.72 -27.95
CA ASN A 752 35.96 -17.88 -29.08
C ASN A 752 34.81 -16.96 -29.51
N ALA A 753 35.05 -15.65 -29.48
CA ALA A 753 34.20 -14.65 -30.13
C ALA A 753 34.61 -14.52 -31.61
N PRO A 754 33.68 -14.39 -32.58
CA PRO A 754 34.02 -14.01 -33.94
C PRO A 754 33.97 -12.48 -34.14
N PRO A 755 34.72 -11.94 -35.13
CA PRO A 755 34.92 -10.50 -35.29
C PRO A 755 33.77 -9.83 -36.06
N VAL A 756 33.59 -8.53 -35.76
CA VAL A 756 32.65 -7.60 -36.40
C VAL A 756 33.10 -7.30 -37.84
N ALA A 757 32.21 -7.49 -38.82
CA ALA A 757 32.39 -7.04 -40.19
C ALA A 757 31.45 -5.86 -40.50
N THR A 758 32.01 -4.76 -40.99
CA THR A 758 31.34 -3.50 -41.32
C THR A 758 31.02 -3.39 -42.83
N GLY A 759 29.74 -3.14 -43.17
CA GLY A 759 29.21 -2.59 -44.44
C GLY A 759 28.63 -3.59 -45.45
N PRO A 760 27.77 -3.21 -46.43
CA PRO A 760 26.83 -2.08 -46.54
C PRO A 760 25.36 -2.58 -46.48
N ALA A 761 24.63 -2.32 -45.38
CA ALA A 761 23.34 -2.97 -45.11
C ALA A 761 22.09 -2.11 -45.39
N LEU A 762 22.24 -0.87 -45.89
CA LEU A 762 21.14 0.10 -45.93
C LEU A 762 19.97 -0.28 -46.88
N PRO A 763 20.20 -0.79 -48.11
CA PRO A 763 19.09 -1.18 -49.00
C PRO A 763 18.38 -2.47 -48.56
N LYS A 764 19.09 -3.39 -47.87
CA LYS A 764 18.51 -4.62 -47.31
C LYS A 764 17.71 -4.36 -46.03
N LEU A 765 18.13 -3.40 -45.21
CA LEU A 765 17.37 -2.93 -44.06
C LEU A 765 16.08 -2.22 -44.46
N ILE A 766 16.10 -1.42 -45.54
CA ILE A 766 14.89 -0.76 -46.07
C ILE A 766 13.88 -1.80 -46.60
N ALA A 767 14.34 -2.82 -47.32
CA ALA A 767 13.45 -3.90 -47.79
C ALA A 767 12.90 -4.77 -46.65
N GLN A 768 13.71 -5.06 -45.62
CA GLN A 768 13.24 -5.74 -44.40
C GLN A 768 12.28 -4.87 -43.57
N TYR A 769 12.43 -3.54 -43.62
CA TYR A 769 11.57 -2.57 -42.95
C TYR A 769 10.19 -2.49 -43.62
N ASP A 770 10.11 -2.51 -44.96
CA ASP A 770 8.83 -2.55 -45.67
C ASP A 770 8.09 -3.89 -45.47
N ASP A 771 8.81 -5.01 -45.36
CA ASP A 771 8.23 -6.32 -45.01
C ASP A 771 7.77 -6.42 -43.54
N LEU A 772 8.49 -5.80 -42.60
CA LEU A 772 8.07 -5.67 -41.19
C LEU A 772 6.86 -4.75 -41.05
N ARG A 773 6.81 -3.66 -41.81
CA ARG A 773 5.67 -2.76 -41.90
C ARG A 773 4.45 -3.48 -42.47
N ALA A 774 4.62 -4.25 -43.55
CA ALA A 774 3.56 -5.07 -44.13
C ALA A 774 3.11 -6.19 -43.18
N SER A 775 4.01 -6.78 -42.39
CA SER A 775 3.68 -7.81 -41.38
C SER A 775 3.00 -7.24 -40.12
N ALA A 776 3.35 -6.04 -39.69
CA ALA A 776 2.67 -5.32 -38.61
C ALA A 776 1.28 -4.84 -39.04
N VAL A 777 1.14 -4.38 -40.30
CA VAL A 777 -0.14 -4.07 -40.92
C VAL A 777 -0.97 -5.34 -41.17
N ALA A 778 -0.34 -6.47 -41.51
CA ALA A 778 -0.99 -7.78 -41.63
C ALA A 778 -1.34 -8.42 -40.27
N ALA A 779 -0.79 -7.92 -39.16
CA ALA A 779 -1.22 -8.26 -37.81
C ALA A 779 -2.43 -7.41 -37.34
N ALA A 780 -2.80 -6.34 -38.06
CA ALA A 780 -3.97 -5.51 -37.74
C ALA A 780 -5.33 -6.27 -37.79
N PRO A 781 -5.54 -7.27 -38.67
CA PRO A 781 -6.69 -8.17 -38.60
C PRO A 781 -6.64 -9.14 -37.40
N ALA A 782 -5.45 -9.58 -36.98
CA ALA A 782 -5.29 -10.38 -35.75
C ALA A 782 -5.54 -9.52 -34.48
N LEU A 783 -5.25 -8.21 -34.56
CA LEU A 783 -5.64 -7.20 -33.57
C LEU A 783 -7.18 -7.08 -33.44
N ALA A 784 -7.93 -7.23 -34.53
CA ALA A 784 -9.40 -7.22 -34.51
C ALA A 784 -10.01 -8.47 -33.83
N SER A 785 -9.30 -9.61 -33.81
CA SER A 785 -9.75 -10.82 -33.13
C SER A 785 -9.26 -10.95 -31.67
N VAL A 786 -8.33 -10.10 -31.22
CA VAL A 786 -7.66 -10.22 -29.91
C VAL A 786 -7.96 -9.06 -28.94
N THR A 787 -8.57 -7.97 -29.41
CA THR A 787 -9.04 -6.92 -28.50
C THR A 787 -10.28 -7.36 -27.75
N SER A 788 -10.15 -7.48 -26.44
CA SER A 788 -11.18 -7.93 -25.52
C SER A 788 -12.53 -7.22 -25.63
N SER A 789 -13.59 -7.89 -25.16
CA SER A 789 -14.90 -7.28 -24.99
C SER A 789 -14.84 -6.02 -24.11
N PHE A 790 -13.97 -5.94 -23.09
CA PHE A 790 -14.00 -4.84 -22.11
C PHE A 790 -13.36 -3.54 -22.59
N PHE A 791 -12.13 -3.55 -23.13
CA PHE A 791 -11.53 -2.32 -23.68
C PHE A 791 -12.34 -1.83 -24.89
N ARG A 792 -12.80 -2.75 -25.75
CA ARG A 792 -13.68 -2.46 -26.88
C ARG A 792 -15.03 -1.88 -26.47
N LYS A 793 -15.64 -2.36 -25.36
CA LYS A 793 -16.94 -1.88 -24.84
C LYS A 793 -16.93 -0.40 -24.47
N ARG A 794 -15.75 0.19 -24.24
CA ARG A 794 -15.58 1.64 -23.98
C ARG A 794 -15.80 2.48 -25.25
N PHE A 795 -15.68 1.87 -26.43
CA PHE A 795 -15.80 2.53 -27.73
C PHE A 795 -17.15 2.20 -28.37
N SER A 796 -17.79 3.17 -29.01
CA SER A 796 -18.78 2.92 -30.05
C SER A 796 -18.12 2.31 -31.30
N ASP A 797 -18.93 1.78 -32.22
CA ASP A 797 -18.41 1.20 -33.46
C ASP A 797 -17.68 2.20 -34.36
N ALA A 798 -18.07 3.47 -34.30
CA ALA A 798 -17.38 4.54 -35.03
C ALA A 798 -16.06 4.91 -34.37
N GLU A 799 -16.05 5.09 -33.04
CA GLU A 799 -14.82 5.39 -32.28
C GLU A 799 -13.81 4.25 -32.38
N TRP A 800 -14.27 2.99 -32.36
CA TRP A 800 -13.39 1.84 -32.50
C TRP A 800 -12.75 1.78 -33.88
N ARG A 801 -13.52 2.04 -34.94
CA ARG A 801 -12.95 2.14 -36.30
C ARG A 801 -11.90 3.24 -36.38
N ARG A 802 -12.19 4.42 -35.84
CA ARG A 802 -11.19 5.51 -35.76
C ARG A 802 -9.93 5.13 -34.98
N PHE A 803 -10.08 4.38 -33.88
CA PHE A 803 -8.94 3.86 -33.12
C PHE A 803 -8.11 2.87 -33.94
N MET A 804 -8.75 1.96 -34.67
CA MET A 804 -8.05 1.03 -35.55
C MET A 804 -7.34 1.75 -36.71
N ASP A 805 -7.98 2.76 -37.29
CA ASP A 805 -7.38 3.63 -38.32
C ASP A 805 -6.19 4.42 -37.75
N PHE A 806 -6.25 4.86 -36.49
CA PHE A 806 -5.13 5.50 -35.81
C PHE A 806 -3.96 4.52 -35.64
N CYS A 807 -4.22 3.31 -35.15
CA CYS A 807 -3.21 2.27 -34.93
C CYS A 807 -2.54 1.80 -36.23
N SER A 808 -3.24 1.86 -37.36
CA SER A 808 -2.75 1.47 -38.68
C SER A 808 -2.23 2.65 -39.52
N SER A 809 -2.25 3.87 -38.96
CA SER A 809 -1.86 5.08 -39.68
C SER A 809 -0.40 5.02 -40.15
N PRO A 810 -0.11 5.38 -41.41
CA PRO A 810 1.26 5.47 -41.92
C PRO A 810 2.10 6.54 -41.24
N ARG A 811 1.48 7.45 -40.47
CA ARG A 811 2.18 8.47 -39.65
C ARG A 811 2.80 7.88 -38.39
N LEU A 812 2.41 6.68 -37.98
CA LEU A 812 3.05 5.94 -36.89
C LEU A 812 4.20 5.11 -37.45
N HIS A 813 5.43 5.51 -37.14
CA HIS A 813 6.62 4.76 -37.49
C HIS A 813 6.94 3.76 -36.38
N PHE A 814 6.86 2.46 -36.68
CA PHE A 814 7.22 1.43 -35.72
C PHE A 814 8.74 1.43 -35.49
N LEU A 815 9.14 1.63 -34.24
CA LEU A 815 10.52 1.42 -33.82
C LEU A 815 10.78 -0.10 -33.72
N PRO A 816 11.87 -0.63 -34.30
CA PRO A 816 12.22 -2.04 -34.17
C PRO A 816 12.25 -2.47 -32.69
N GLY A 817 11.75 -3.67 -32.41
CA GLY A 817 11.61 -4.20 -31.06
C GLY A 817 12.94 -4.27 -30.29
N ALA A 818 12.92 -3.79 -29.06
CA ALA A 818 14.04 -3.64 -28.11
C ALA A 818 14.60 -4.98 -27.54
N SER A 819 14.89 -5.96 -28.38
CA SER A 819 15.74 -7.10 -28.01
C SER A 819 17.22 -6.86 -28.30
N ASP A 820 17.54 -5.90 -29.18
CA ASP A 820 18.92 -5.65 -29.59
C ASP A 820 19.44 -4.32 -29.05
N ALA A 821 20.47 -4.38 -28.20
CA ALA A 821 21.15 -3.20 -27.68
C ALA A 821 21.83 -2.39 -28.80
N ALA A 822 22.14 -3.04 -29.94
CA ALA A 822 22.64 -2.36 -31.13
C ALA A 822 21.55 -1.54 -31.83
N ALA A 823 20.32 -2.05 -31.93
CA ALA A 823 19.19 -1.33 -32.54
C ALA A 823 18.79 -0.08 -31.72
N LEU A 824 18.89 -0.14 -30.39
CA LEU A 824 18.67 1.02 -29.52
C LEU A 824 19.79 2.08 -29.62
N ALA A 825 20.99 1.69 -30.05
CA ALA A 825 22.08 2.62 -30.36
C ALA A 825 21.97 3.21 -31.77
N GLU A 826 21.26 2.53 -32.68
CA GLU A 826 21.01 2.96 -34.06
C GLU A 826 19.74 3.84 -34.20
N ILE A 827 18.82 3.77 -33.22
CA ILE A 827 17.66 4.68 -33.08
C ILE A 827 18.07 6.06 -32.50
N ARG A 828 19.24 6.14 -31.84
CA ARG A 828 19.87 7.42 -31.46
C ARG A 828 20.51 8.07 -32.66
#